data_AF-A0AAP0C0U0-F1
#
_entry.id   AF-A0AAP0C0U0-F1
#
_cell.length_a   1.000
_cell.length_b   1.000
_cell.length_c   1.000
_cell.angle_alpha   90.00
_cell.angle_beta   90.00
_cell.angle_gamma   90.00
#
_symmetry.space_group_name_H-M   'P 1'
#
loop_
_entity.id
_entity.type
_entity.pdbx_description
1 polymer ?
#
loop_
_entity_poly.entity_id
_entity_poly.type
_entity_poly.pdbx_seq_one_letter_code
_entity_poly.pdbx_strand_id
1 'polypeptide(L)'
;MQNNFLTSIRKSASPFVFDGCKSTQVYAVNPSSAATAAAAATAAAEKLASLRTSFSLRSKSIRQQPNPSNNHHQHNHHHTPSLDSLLSTFGLPSIDLIDPSIDPFLRPIEPVDALSSSFRSLSAAISSSASSSSLCDIHLEHHSLLRGIGDPKLLRRALRSARLHSPDIHSKIVLSAWLRFERREDELKPFISPVSCLPTSPAIECPRSALSPGYAPDAPFDPCPCRCTPDVSASSSVQSRPPDLNEQDIDLWFCIGEDEIPCVRSRIATLSKPLSTLLYGGFAESRREHINFTHNGISARAMRAIEAFTRGGSLLNDYPPDIVLEVLAFANRFCCEGLKAACDSKLASIVRNVEDALLFIDYALEESAYLLVAACLQVFLRELPRSLQKPEINVILCSPEGREQLAMAGHSSFVLYYFLSQVAMEEDIRSNTTVMLLERMGECAAPGWQKQLAMHQLGCVMLERAEYKDAQKCFEVAVQEGHAYSLVGVARAKYKKGHKYSAYKLLNCMISEHTSYGWMYQERSLYCNGKEKMTDLSMATELDPTLSYPYKFRAVTLAEEDKIGAAVTEINKILGFMVSTDCLELRAWFYLALGNYEMALRDIRAILTLDPGYMMFHGKMHGDQLMDALQQYVQQLDMADCWMQLYDRWSAVDDIGSLAVVHQMLAKEPGNSSLMFRQSLLLLRLVLLNFICCYNLNFYACDIDLGTSFP
;
A
#
# COMPACT_ATOMS: atom_id res chain seq x y z
N MET A 1 -7.61 -0.86 54.68
CA MET A 1 -8.82 -0.62 53.88
C MET A 1 -8.62 -1.22 52.47
N GLN A 2 -8.45 -2.54 52.35
CA GLN A 2 -8.02 -3.20 51.09
C GLN A 2 -9.03 -4.19 50.49
N ASN A 3 -10.16 -4.47 51.16
CA ASN A 3 -11.11 -5.51 50.70
C ASN A 3 -12.43 -4.99 50.09
N ASN A 4 -12.57 -3.68 49.86
CA ASN A 4 -13.82 -3.10 49.33
C ASN A 4 -13.78 -2.73 47.84
N PHE A 5 -12.64 -2.88 47.16
CA PHE A 5 -12.49 -2.47 45.76
C PHE A 5 -12.98 -3.55 44.78
N LEU A 6 -12.67 -4.83 45.04
CA LEU A 6 -13.08 -5.97 44.22
C LEU A 6 -14.59 -6.23 44.20
N THR A 7 -15.30 -5.84 45.27
CA THR A 7 -16.75 -6.00 45.39
C THR A 7 -17.55 -4.96 44.61
N SER A 8 -16.94 -3.83 44.22
CA SER A 8 -17.61 -2.81 43.40
C SER A 8 -17.59 -3.16 41.91
N ILE A 9 -16.58 -3.91 41.44
CA ILE A 9 -16.43 -4.34 40.04
C ILE A 9 -17.36 -5.52 39.71
N ARG A 10 -17.66 -6.41 40.68
CA ARG A 10 -18.60 -7.54 40.45
C ARG A 10 -20.08 -7.14 40.37
N LYS A 11 -20.46 -5.90 40.73
CA LYS A 11 -21.87 -5.47 40.71
C LYS A 11 -22.33 -4.88 39.37
N SER A 12 -21.44 -4.57 38.44
CA SER A 12 -21.78 -4.06 37.11
C SER A 12 -21.84 -5.13 36.00
N ALA A 13 -21.54 -6.39 36.32
CA ALA A 13 -21.61 -7.50 35.38
C ALA A 13 -22.64 -8.55 35.85
N SER A 14 -23.87 -8.44 35.35
CA SER A 14 -24.83 -9.54 35.32
C SER A 14 -25.45 -9.67 33.92
N PRO A 15 -25.91 -10.87 33.53
CA PRO A 15 -25.94 -11.30 32.13
C PRO A 15 -27.27 -10.94 31.46
N PHE A 16 -27.23 -10.33 30.28
CA PHE A 16 -28.41 -10.31 29.41
C PHE A 16 -28.49 -11.62 28.63
N VAL A 17 -29.42 -12.45 29.10
CA VAL A 17 -29.93 -13.68 28.50
C VAL A 17 -30.72 -13.34 27.22
N PHE A 18 -30.57 -14.20 26.21
CA PHE A 18 -31.36 -14.25 24.97
C PHE A 18 -32.87 -14.22 25.22
N ASP A 19 -33.61 -13.43 24.43
CA ASP A 19 -34.97 -13.81 24.03
C ASP A 19 -35.32 -13.24 22.64
N GLY A 20 -36.10 -14.01 21.89
CA GLY A 20 -36.31 -13.87 20.46
C GLY A 20 -37.56 -13.10 20.01
N CYS A 21 -37.61 -12.91 18.69
CA CYS A 21 -38.80 -12.70 17.84
C CYS A 21 -39.72 -11.49 18.12
N LYS A 22 -39.79 -10.54 17.17
CA LYS A 22 -40.90 -10.47 16.17
C LYS A 22 -40.73 -9.28 15.19
N SER A 23 -40.86 -9.65 13.92
CA SER A 23 -41.34 -8.90 12.76
C SER A 23 -42.02 -7.54 12.96
N THR A 24 -41.66 -6.57 12.10
CA THR A 24 -42.63 -5.65 11.46
C THR A 24 -42.07 -5.06 10.15
N GLN A 25 -42.69 -5.48 9.03
CA GLN A 25 -43.15 -4.69 7.86
C GLN A 25 -42.14 -3.75 7.18
N VAL A 26 -41.61 -4.08 5.99
CA VAL A 26 -42.25 -3.97 4.66
C VAL A 26 -42.80 -2.57 4.37
N TYR A 27 -42.06 -1.80 3.58
CA TYR A 27 -42.64 -1.05 2.45
C TYR A 27 -41.75 -1.22 1.22
N ALA A 28 -42.27 -2.02 0.29
CA ALA A 28 -41.86 -2.02 -1.09
C ALA A 28 -42.56 -0.87 -1.81
N VAL A 29 -41.85 -0.16 -2.68
CA VAL A 29 -42.45 0.50 -3.84
C VAL A 29 -41.69 -0.01 -5.04
N ASN A 30 -42.37 -0.89 -5.78
CA ASN A 30 -41.91 -1.47 -7.03
C ASN A 30 -42.23 -0.53 -8.22
N PRO A 31 -41.64 -0.81 -9.39
CA PRO A 31 -41.48 0.12 -10.51
C PRO A 31 -42.56 -0.05 -11.59
N SER A 32 -42.69 0.93 -12.48
CA SER A 32 -43.23 0.72 -13.82
C SER A 32 -42.90 1.88 -14.77
N SER A 33 -42.13 1.62 -15.82
CA SER A 33 -42.67 1.44 -17.18
C SER A 33 -41.54 1.43 -18.21
N ALA A 34 -41.72 0.55 -19.19
CA ALA A 34 -40.75 0.14 -20.19
C ALA A 34 -40.96 0.85 -21.55
N ALA A 35 -40.01 0.56 -22.46
CA ALA A 35 -39.94 0.84 -23.90
C ALA A 35 -39.26 2.18 -24.24
N THR A 36 -38.26 2.26 -25.13
CA THR A 36 -37.96 1.51 -26.37
C THR A 36 -36.47 1.53 -26.71
N ALA A 37 -36.02 0.50 -27.44
CA ALA A 37 -34.71 0.39 -28.07
C ALA A 37 -34.50 1.35 -29.26
N ALA A 38 -33.23 1.49 -29.65
CA ALA A 38 -32.66 2.08 -30.88
C ALA A 38 -32.13 3.52 -30.77
N ALA A 39 -30.79 3.64 -30.61
CA ALA A 39 -29.90 4.51 -31.41
C ALA A 39 -28.52 4.60 -30.74
N ALA A 40 -27.63 3.67 -31.11
CA ALA A 40 -26.20 3.88 -30.98
C ALA A 40 -25.72 4.68 -32.21
N ALA A 41 -24.70 5.50 -32.00
CA ALA A 41 -23.99 6.35 -32.97
C ALA A 41 -24.57 7.76 -33.22
N THR A 42 -24.37 8.68 -32.26
CA THR A 42 -24.15 10.14 -32.49
C THR A 42 -23.91 10.87 -31.15
N ALA A 43 -22.80 10.61 -30.45
CA ALA A 43 -22.49 11.32 -29.19
C ALA A 43 -21.01 11.75 -29.02
N ALA A 44 -20.23 11.79 -30.12
CA ALA A 44 -18.83 12.19 -30.09
C ALA A 44 -18.57 13.62 -30.61
N ALA A 45 -19.60 14.35 -31.06
CA ALA A 45 -19.43 15.64 -31.75
C ALA A 45 -19.98 16.86 -31.00
N GLU A 46 -20.65 16.70 -29.85
CA GLU A 46 -21.30 17.82 -29.12
C GLU A 46 -20.55 18.29 -27.86
N LYS A 47 -19.46 17.64 -27.45
CA LYS A 47 -18.63 18.12 -26.32
C LYS A 47 -17.61 19.21 -26.68
N LEU A 48 -17.43 19.51 -27.97
CA LEU A 48 -16.40 20.44 -28.46
C LEU A 48 -16.91 21.89 -28.68
N ALA A 49 -18.18 22.19 -28.36
CA ALA A 49 -18.80 23.50 -28.63
C ALA A 49 -19.13 24.35 -27.39
N SER A 50 -18.80 23.92 -26.16
CA SER A 50 -19.11 24.69 -24.93
C SER A 50 -17.98 25.60 -24.42
N LEU A 51 -16.84 25.66 -25.11
CA LEU A 51 -15.71 26.51 -24.73
C LEU A 51 -15.58 27.70 -25.69
N ARG A 52 -16.36 28.76 -25.44
CA ARG A 52 -16.03 30.19 -25.70
C ARG A 52 -17.22 31.10 -25.40
N THR A 53 -17.22 31.78 -24.25
CA THR A 53 -16.97 33.24 -24.18
C THR A 53 -17.19 33.85 -22.79
N SER A 54 -16.27 34.78 -22.49
CA SER A 54 -16.38 36.00 -21.66
C SER A 54 -16.47 35.91 -20.13
N PHE A 55 -15.31 36.18 -19.54
CA PHE A 55 -15.12 36.95 -18.31
C PHE A 55 -16.15 38.06 -18.09
N SER A 56 -16.65 38.16 -16.86
CA SER A 56 -17.05 39.44 -16.25
C SER A 56 -16.83 39.41 -14.75
N LEU A 57 -15.78 40.11 -14.30
CA LEU A 57 -15.53 40.50 -12.92
C LEU A 57 -16.66 41.42 -12.43
N ARG A 58 -17.33 41.04 -11.34
CA ARG A 58 -17.96 42.01 -10.42
C ARG A 58 -17.90 41.53 -8.98
N SER A 59 -16.99 42.20 -8.28
CA SER A 59 -16.80 42.29 -6.84
C SER A 59 -18.03 42.80 -6.07
N LYS A 60 -18.42 42.08 -5.01
CA LYS A 60 -18.97 42.59 -3.73
C LYS A 60 -18.53 41.57 -2.66
N SER A 61 -17.51 41.77 -1.84
CA SER A 61 -17.36 42.72 -0.71
C SER A 61 -18.48 42.63 0.33
N ILE A 62 -18.06 42.60 1.61
CA ILE A 62 -18.76 42.71 2.91
C ILE A 62 -18.70 41.38 3.70
N ARG A 63 -18.10 41.27 4.91
CA ARG A 63 -17.32 42.20 5.74
C ARG A 63 -16.56 41.36 6.79
N GLN A 64 -15.31 41.75 7.04
CA GLN A 64 -14.52 41.34 8.19
C GLN A 64 -14.95 42.09 9.46
N GLN A 65 -14.79 41.39 10.60
CA GLN A 65 -14.27 41.86 11.89
C GLN A 65 -15.18 42.72 12.81
N PRO A 66 -14.96 42.72 14.16
CA PRO A 66 -13.64 42.71 14.81
C PRO A 66 -13.44 41.87 16.08
N ASN A 67 -12.16 41.74 16.42
CA ASN A 67 -11.64 41.42 17.76
C ASN A 67 -12.37 42.18 18.87
N PRO A 68 -12.32 41.64 20.10
CA PRO A 68 -11.76 42.46 21.16
C PRO A 68 -10.60 41.74 21.85
N SER A 69 -9.47 42.42 21.86
CA SER A 69 -8.50 42.36 22.93
C SER A 69 -9.19 42.70 24.25
N ASN A 70 -9.27 41.73 25.16
CA ASN A 70 -9.20 42.03 26.59
C ASN A 70 -8.72 40.81 27.38
N ASN A 71 -7.69 41.07 28.19
CA ASN A 71 -7.10 40.15 29.15
C ASN A 71 -8.16 39.54 30.08
N HIS A 72 -8.31 38.23 30.06
CA HIS A 72 -8.57 37.45 31.26
C HIS A 72 -7.89 36.08 31.14
N HIS A 73 -6.89 35.88 31.99
CA HIS A 73 -6.36 34.56 32.33
C HIS A 73 -7.50 33.69 32.84
N GLN A 74 -8.02 32.79 32.01
CA GLN A 74 -8.72 31.59 32.47
C GLN A 74 -7.82 30.40 32.20
N HIS A 75 -7.22 29.91 33.28
CA HIS A 75 -6.63 28.58 33.32
C HIS A 75 -7.71 27.56 32.93
N ASN A 76 -7.67 27.07 31.69
CA ASN A 76 -8.33 25.82 31.34
C ASN A 76 -7.55 24.69 32.04
N HIS A 77 -7.97 24.36 33.25
CA HIS A 77 -7.64 23.08 33.85
C HIS A 77 -8.25 21.98 32.97
N HIS A 78 -7.41 21.28 32.20
CA HIS A 78 -7.75 19.94 31.75
C HIS A 78 -8.03 19.11 33.00
N HIS A 79 -9.28 18.71 33.21
CA HIS A 79 -9.62 17.70 34.20
C HIS A 79 -9.02 16.38 33.75
N THR A 80 -7.82 16.06 34.25
CA THR A 80 -7.30 14.69 34.21
C THR A 80 -8.29 13.80 34.96
N PRO A 81 -8.91 12.79 34.32
CA PRO A 81 -9.82 11.89 35.00
C PRO A 81 -9.09 11.19 36.15
N SER A 82 -9.74 11.05 37.30
CA SER A 82 -9.13 10.37 38.44
C SER A 82 -8.83 8.90 38.10
N LEU A 83 -7.75 8.36 38.66
CA LEU A 83 -7.29 7.00 38.37
C LEU A 83 -8.36 5.93 38.67
N ASP A 84 -9.16 6.15 39.73
CA ASP A 84 -10.32 5.32 40.06
C ASP A 84 -11.41 5.37 38.97
N SER A 85 -11.61 6.53 38.35
CA SER A 85 -12.52 6.67 37.20
C SER A 85 -12.01 5.91 35.99
N LEU A 86 -10.70 5.97 35.68
CA LEU A 86 -10.11 5.26 34.55
C LEU A 86 -10.21 3.73 34.73
N LEU A 87 -9.86 3.23 35.92
CA LEU A 87 -9.95 1.80 36.25
C LEU A 87 -11.40 1.28 36.24
N SER A 88 -12.36 2.09 36.71
CA SER A 88 -13.79 1.75 36.65
C SER A 88 -14.36 1.78 35.23
N THR A 89 -13.78 2.58 34.34
CA THR A 89 -14.26 2.76 32.95
C THR A 89 -13.79 1.63 32.04
N PHE A 90 -12.56 1.15 32.21
CA PHE A 90 -11.98 0.15 31.32
C PHE A 90 -12.07 -1.28 31.84
N GLY A 91 -12.24 -1.49 33.14
CA GLY A 91 -12.36 -2.82 33.74
C GLY A 91 -11.08 -3.66 33.64
N LEU A 92 -11.20 -4.99 33.72
CA LEU A 92 -10.13 -5.94 33.43
C LEU A 92 -10.16 -6.35 31.95
N PRO A 93 -9.01 -6.73 31.36
CA PRO A 93 -8.96 -7.27 30.00
C PRO A 93 -9.88 -8.48 29.87
N SER A 94 -10.63 -8.55 28.76
CA SER A 94 -11.52 -9.69 28.48
C SER A 94 -10.90 -10.65 27.45
N ILE A 95 -11.27 -11.92 27.58
CA ILE A 95 -10.82 -13.00 26.67
C ILE A 95 -11.25 -12.75 25.21
N ASP A 96 -12.40 -12.10 24.99
CA ASP A 96 -12.94 -11.88 23.65
C ASP A 96 -12.13 -10.90 22.79
N LEU A 97 -11.22 -10.13 23.40
CA LEU A 97 -10.44 -9.08 22.75
C LEU A 97 -8.97 -9.46 22.50
N ILE A 98 -8.56 -10.68 22.88
CA ILE A 98 -7.16 -11.12 22.76
C ILE A 98 -6.92 -12.14 21.64
N ASP A 99 -7.96 -12.55 20.92
CA ASP A 99 -7.86 -13.49 19.79
C ASP A 99 -6.80 -13.01 18.77
N PRO A 100 -5.93 -13.92 18.27
CA PRO A 100 -4.89 -13.54 17.33
C PRO A 100 -5.53 -13.18 15.97
N SER A 101 -4.99 -12.20 15.24
CA SER A 101 -5.43 -11.91 13.87
C SER A 101 -5.06 -13.04 12.89
N ILE A 102 -5.69 -13.07 11.71
CA ILE A 102 -5.18 -13.88 10.59
C ILE A 102 -4.13 -13.03 9.87
N ASP A 103 -2.99 -13.62 9.56
CA ASP A 103 -1.94 -12.94 8.79
C ASP A 103 -2.43 -12.66 7.37
N PRO A 104 -2.48 -11.40 6.90
CA PRO A 104 -3.00 -11.05 5.57
C PRO A 104 -1.97 -11.24 4.45
N PHE A 105 -1.05 -12.19 4.59
CA PHE A 105 0.05 -12.42 3.64
C PHE A 105 0.25 -13.91 3.38
N LEU A 106 1.08 -14.24 2.38
CA LEU A 106 1.41 -15.63 2.09
C LEU A 106 2.22 -16.21 3.25
N ARG A 107 1.60 -17.14 3.98
CA ARG A 107 2.22 -17.83 5.10
C ARG A 107 2.36 -19.32 4.76
N PRO A 108 3.52 -19.74 4.24
CA PRO A 108 3.79 -21.17 4.04
C PRO A 108 3.79 -21.90 5.39
N ILE A 109 3.36 -23.18 5.40
CA ILE A 109 3.44 -24.03 6.60
C ILE A 109 4.90 -24.26 6.99
N GLU A 110 5.75 -24.52 5.99
CA GLU A 110 7.19 -24.76 6.14
C GLU A 110 7.95 -23.56 5.55
N PRO A 111 8.19 -22.50 6.34
CA PRO A 111 8.74 -21.24 5.82
C PRO A 111 10.17 -21.38 5.29
N VAL A 112 10.99 -22.23 5.92
CA VAL A 112 12.37 -22.46 5.49
C VAL A 112 12.41 -23.10 4.10
N ASP A 113 11.57 -24.11 3.86
CA ASP A 113 11.53 -24.80 2.57
C ASP A 113 10.98 -23.90 1.47
N ALA A 114 9.91 -23.15 1.74
CA ALA A 114 9.34 -22.18 0.80
C ALA A 114 10.32 -21.04 0.45
N LEU A 115 11.05 -20.50 1.43
CA LEU A 115 12.08 -19.51 1.17
C LEU A 115 13.26 -20.12 0.39
N SER A 116 13.69 -21.33 0.76
CA SER A 116 14.80 -22.00 0.07
C SER A 116 14.47 -22.31 -1.39
N SER A 117 13.23 -22.73 -1.68
CA SER A 117 12.77 -23.00 -3.04
C SER A 117 12.67 -21.71 -3.85
N SER A 118 12.12 -20.64 -3.26
CA SER A 118 12.09 -19.30 -3.86
C SER A 118 13.50 -18.81 -4.23
N PHE A 119 14.49 -18.96 -3.32
CA PHE A 119 15.88 -18.58 -3.60
C PHE A 119 16.54 -19.43 -4.69
N ARG A 120 16.28 -20.75 -4.72
CA ARG A 120 16.77 -21.62 -5.79
C ARG A 120 16.17 -21.24 -7.15
N SER A 121 14.86 -20.99 -7.20
CA SER A 121 14.16 -20.53 -8.40
C SER A 121 14.72 -19.21 -8.91
N LEU A 122 14.95 -18.25 -8.00
CA LEU A 122 15.58 -16.97 -8.33
C LEU A 122 17.00 -17.16 -8.89
N SER A 123 17.81 -17.99 -8.23
CA SER A 123 19.19 -18.28 -8.66
C SER A 123 19.23 -18.95 -10.03
N ALA A 124 18.31 -19.88 -10.29
CA ALA A 124 18.16 -20.56 -11.58
C ALA A 124 17.69 -19.60 -12.68
N ALA A 125 16.74 -18.71 -12.38
CA ALA A 125 16.24 -17.71 -13.33
C ALA A 125 17.33 -16.70 -13.74
N ILE A 126 18.16 -16.27 -12.78
CA ILE A 126 19.32 -15.42 -13.04
C ILE A 126 20.34 -16.15 -13.92
N SER A 127 20.59 -17.44 -13.64
CA SER A 127 21.56 -18.25 -14.38
C SER A 127 21.11 -18.61 -15.80
N SER A 128 19.80 -18.73 -16.03
CA SER A 128 19.21 -19.16 -17.30
C SER A 128 18.87 -18.02 -18.27
N SER A 129 19.29 -16.78 -17.96
CA SER A 129 18.94 -15.58 -18.75
C SER A 129 17.43 -15.44 -18.96
N ALA A 130 16.64 -15.65 -17.89
CA ALA A 130 15.19 -15.52 -17.94
C ALA A 130 14.76 -14.13 -18.45
N SER A 131 13.56 -14.06 -19.03
CA SER A 131 12.99 -12.79 -19.49
C SER A 131 12.85 -11.81 -18.31
N SER A 132 13.08 -10.52 -18.57
CA SER A 132 12.99 -9.46 -17.55
C SER A 132 11.63 -9.43 -16.85
N SER A 133 10.54 -9.66 -17.59
CA SER A 133 9.18 -9.80 -17.03
C SER A 133 9.09 -10.92 -16.00
N SER A 134 9.67 -12.09 -16.29
CA SER A 134 9.65 -13.23 -15.38
C SER A 134 10.46 -12.97 -14.10
N LEU A 135 11.58 -12.25 -14.20
CA LEU A 135 12.40 -11.89 -13.04
C LEU A 135 11.69 -10.89 -12.11
N CYS A 136 10.97 -9.91 -12.68
CA CYS A 136 10.16 -8.98 -11.89
C CYS A 136 9.13 -9.72 -11.03
N ASP A 137 8.41 -10.67 -11.62
CA ASP A 137 7.38 -11.45 -10.91
C ASP A 137 7.97 -12.35 -9.81
N ILE A 138 9.14 -12.97 -10.05
CA ILE A 138 9.82 -13.78 -9.03
C ILE A 138 10.25 -12.92 -7.84
N HIS A 139 10.74 -11.70 -8.08
CA HIS A 139 11.10 -10.79 -6.99
C HIS A 139 9.88 -10.29 -6.20
N LEU A 140 8.72 -10.15 -6.86
CA LEU A 140 7.46 -9.82 -6.20
C LEU A 140 6.95 -10.98 -5.33
N GLU A 141 7.04 -12.20 -5.83
CA GLU A 141 6.75 -13.41 -5.05
C GLU A 141 7.66 -13.46 -3.81
N HIS A 142 8.96 -13.23 -4.02
CA HIS A 142 9.95 -13.19 -2.94
C HIS A 142 9.62 -12.12 -1.90
N HIS A 143 9.23 -10.91 -2.33
CA HIS A 143 8.76 -9.85 -1.44
C HIS A 143 7.54 -10.31 -0.61
N SER A 144 6.58 -10.99 -1.23
CA SER A 144 5.37 -11.46 -0.54
C SER A 144 5.66 -12.52 0.53
N LEU A 145 6.62 -13.43 0.29
CA LEU A 145 7.06 -14.45 1.25
C LEU A 145 7.85 -13.84 2.42
N LEU A 146 8.70 -12.83 2.14
CA LEU A 146 9.49 -12.15 3.16
C LEU A 146 8.63 -11.32 4.14
N ARG A 147 7.37 -11.04 3.81
CA ARG A 147 6.47 -10.26 4.68
C ARG A 147 6.27 -10.91 6.04
N GLY A 148 6.30 -12.25 6.11
CA GLY A 148 6.24 -12.97 7.39
C GLY A 148 7.43 -12.75 8.32
N ILE A 149 8.58 -12.31 7.79
CA ILE A 149 9.78 -11.98 8.59
C ILE A 149 9.66 -10.58 9.20
N GLY A 150 8.99 -9.65 8.50
CA GLY A 150 8.75 -8.30 8.98
C GLY A 150 9.97 -7.37 8.95
N ASP A 151 11.07 -7.72 8.27
CA ASP A 151 12.23 -6.83 8.12
C ASP A 151 12.01 -5.84 6.94
N PRO A 152 11.83 -4.53 7.21
CA PRO A 152 11.58 -3.54 6.17
C PRO A 152 12.74 -3.41 5.18
N LYS A 153 13.98 -3.68 5.59
CA LYS A 153 15.14 -3.61 4.69
C LYS A 153 15.13 -4.72 3.65
N LEU A 154 14.75 -5.94 4.05
CA LEU A 154 14.64 -7.08 3.15
C LEU A 154 13.47 -6.91 2.18
N LEU A 155 12.31 -6.47 2.68
CA LEU A 155 11.14 -6.17 1.86
C LEU A 155 11.44 -5.12 0.79
N ARG A 156 12.09 -4.03 1.21
CA ARG A 156 12.50 -2.95 0.30
C ARG A 156 13.54 -3.41 -0.72
N ARG A 157 14.48 -4.28 -0.32
CA ARG A 157 15.48 -4.85 -1.25
C ARG A 157 14.81 -5.68 -2.34
N ALA A 158 13.84 -6.52 -1.98
CA ALA A 158 13.10 -7.32 -2.95
C ALA A 158 12.32 -6.44 -3.95
N LEU A 159 11.65 -5.38 -3.48
CA LEU A 159 10.96 -4.42 -4.37
C LEU A 159 11.93 -3.65 -5.28
N ARG A 160 13.11 -3.27 -4.78
CA ARG A 160 14.15 -2.64 -5.62
C ARG A 160 14.60 -3.57 -6.74
N SER A 161 14.82 -4.85 -6.44
CA SER A 161 15.17 -5.85 -7.45
C SER A 161 14.04 -6.05 -8.46
N ALA A 162 12.77 -6.12 -8.02
CA ALA A 162 11.63 -6.15 -8.93
C ALA A 162 11.61 -4.93 -9.87
N ARG A 163 11.88 -3.74 -9.33
CA ARG A 163 11.92 -2.50 -10.11
C ARG A 163 13.10 -2.42 -11.09
N LEU A 164 14.23 -3.05 -10.79
CA LEU A 164 15.34 -3.14 -11.75
C LEU A 164 14.99 -4.06 -12.92
N HIS A 165 14.22 -5.10 -12.65
CA HIS A 165 13.86 -6.08 -13.66
C HIS A 165 12.55 -5.78 -14.41
N SER A 166 11.84 -4.70 -14.06
CA SER A 166 10.58 -4.31 -14.71
C SER A 166 10.78 -3.97 -16.19
N PRO A 167 10.08 -4.64 -17.13
CA PRO A 167 10.27 -4.46 -18.57
C PRO A 167 9.57 -3.22 -19.12
N ASP A 168 8.43 -2.84 -18.55
CA ASP A 168 7.48 -1.87 -19.08
C ASP A 168 7.34 -0.63 -18.17
N ILE A 169 6.85 0.48 -18.75
CA ILE A 169 6.72 1.76 -18.05
C ILE A 169 5.69 1.67 -16.91
N HIS A 170 4.63 0.89 -17.09
CA HIS A 170 3.59 0.71 -16.09
C HIS A 170 4.14 0.08 -14.81
N SER A 171 4.80 -1.08 -14.91
CA SER A 171 5.44 -1.75 -13.76
C SER A 171 6.48 -0.87 -13.08
N LYS A 172 7.27 -0.10 -13.86
CA LYS A 172 8.24 0.86 -13.31
C LYS A 172 7.58 1.91 -12.43
N ILE A 173 6.48 2.51 -12.89
CA ILE A 173 5.78 3.57 -12.18
C ILE A 173 5.17 3.05 -10.88
N VAL A 174 4.50 1.89 -10.94
CA VAL A 174 3.90 1.26 -9.76
C VAL A 174 4.96 0.95 -8.70
N LEU A 175 6.04 0.26 -9.08
CA LEU A 175 7.09 -0.14 -8.14
C LEU A 175 7.90 1.06 -7.61
N SER A 176 8.15 2.09 -8.44
CA SER A 176 8.77 3.34 -7.97
C SER A 176 7.89 4.09 -6.97
N ALA A 177 6.57 4.11 -7.18
CA ALA A 177 5.62 4.69 -6.24
C ALA A 177 5.55 3.89 -4.94
N TRP A 178 5.56 2.56 -5.03
CA TRP A 178 5.56 1.68 -3.86
C TRP A 178 6.82 1.85 -3.01
N LEU A 179 8.01 1.87 -3.61
CA LEU A 179 9.26 2.15 -2.90
C LEU A 179 9.25 3.51 -2.20
N ARG A 180 8.61 4.52 -2.80
CA ARG A 180 8.43 5.83 -2.14
C ARG A 180 7.46 5.72 -0.97
N PHE A 181 6.34 5.02 -1.13
CA PHE A 181 5.32 4.85 -0.10
C PHE A 181 5.87 4.17 1.17
N GLU A 182 6.73 3.15 1.03
CA GLU A 182 7.41 2.52 2.16
C GLU A 182 8.37 3.47 2.91
N ARG A 183 8.87 4.53 2.27
CA ARG A 183 9.79 5.50 2.90
C ARG A 183 9.07 6.59 3.70
N ARG A 184 7.74 6.65 3.67
CA ARG A 184 6.97 7.78 4.25
C ARG A 184 7.21 7.95 5.75
N GLU A 185 7.51 6.88 6.46
CA GLU A 185 7.78 6.89 7.90
C GLU A 185 9.14 7.52 8.23
N ASP A 186 10.10 7.52 7.29
CA ASP A 186 11.42 8.11 7.44
C ASP A 186 11.45 9.61 7.08
N GLU A 187 10.37 10.17 6.49
CA GLU A 187 10.34 11.53 5.95
C GLU A 187 9.71 12.55 6.92
N LEU A 188 10.57 13.27 7.66
CA LEU A 188 10.19 14.29 8.64
C LEU A 188 9.51 15.57 8.08
N LYS A 189 9.32 15.73 6.75
CA LYS A 189 8.80 16.97 6.15
C LYS A 189 7.62 16.73 5.20
N PRO A 190 6.56 17.58 5.24
CA PRO A 190 5.45 17.51 4.29
C PRO A 190 5.94 17.78 2.86
N PHE A 191 5.45 16.97 1.94
CA PHE A 191 5.98 16.74 0.59
C PHE A 191 6.18 17.99 -0.29
N ILE A 192 7.29 17.96 -1.04
CA ILE A 192 7.55 18.78 -2.23
C ILE A 192 6.93 18.05 -3.44
N SER A 193 6.27 18.81 -4.34
CA SER A 193 5.65 18.44 -5.65
C SER A 193 5.67 16.96 -6.09
N PRO A 194 4.53 16.40 -6.59
CA PRO A 194 4.42 15.01 -7.06
C PRO A 194 5.43 14.59 -8.14
N VAL A 195 6.10 15.53 -8.82
CA VAL A 195 7.05 15.24 -9.91
C VAL A 195 8.51 15.50 -9.51
N SER A 196 8.76 15.96 -8.28
CA SER A 196 10.11 16.19 -7.77
C SER A 196 10.66 14.99 -6.99
N CYS A 197 11.98 14.94 -6.88
CA CYS A 197 12.73 14.00 -6.04
C CYS A 197 13.39 14.76 -4.89
N LEU A 198 13.53 14.12 -3.73
CA LEU A 198 14.39 14.67 -2.68
C LEU A 198 15.87 14.56 -3.09
N PRO A 199 16.77 15.41 -2.55
CA PRO A 199 18.21 15.31 -2.74
C PRO A 199 18.84 13.97 -2.32
N THR A 200 18.11 13.16 -1.55
CA THR A 200 18.54 11.82 -1.08
C THR A 200 17.81 10.65 -1.76
N SER A 201 16.80 10.89 -2.60
CA SER A 201 16.05 9.83 -3.30
C SER A 201 16.91 9.06 -4.34
N PRO A 202 16.99 7.72 -4.29
CA PRO A 202 17.62 6.92 -5.35
C PRO A 202 17.01 7.19 -6.74
N ALA A 203 17.80 7.03 -7.82
CA ALA A 203 17.33 7.23 -9.19
C ALA A 203 16.20 6.26 -9.59
N ILE A 204 16.14 5.10 -8.96
CA ILE A 204 15.09 4.08 -9.12
C ILE A 204 13.71 4.58 -8.65
N GLU A 205 13.67 5.53 -7.71
CA GLU A 205 12.45 6.12 -7.15
C GLU A 205 12.02 7.42 -7.86
N CYS A 206 12.77 7.81 -8.90
CA CYS A 206 12.53 9.03 -9.65
C CYS A 206 11.34 8.88 -10.60
N PRO A 207 10.39 9.84 -10.63
CA PRO A 207 9.24 9.76 -11.51
C PRO A 207 9.65 9.87 -12.99
N ARG A 208 10.63 10.73 -13.29
CA ARG A 208 11.12 10.94 -14.65
C ARG A 208 11.84 9.72 -15.21
N SER A 209 12.57 8.97 -14.37
CA SER A 209 13.22 7.73 -14.81
C SER A 209 12.22 6.58 -14.97
N ALA A 210 11.09 6.61 -14.26
CA ALA A 210 10.05 5.61 -14.43
C ALA A 210 9.32 5.73 -15.79
N LEU A 211 9.21 6.95 -16.33
CA LEU A 211 8.61 7.22 -17.64
C LEU A 211 9.54 6.95 -18.83
N SER A 212 10.84 6.72 -18.61
CA SER A 212 11.74 6.36 -19.71
C SER A 212 11.56 4.89 -20.14
N PRO A 213 11.37 4.61 -21.44
CA PRO A 213 11.27 3.24 -21.96
C PRO A 213 12.61 2.49 -21.84
N GLY A 214 12.57 1.16 -21.80
CA GLY A 214 13.75 0.29 -21.91
C GLY A 214 14.18 -0.41 -20.62
N TYR A 215 14.84 -1.55 -20.74
CA TYR A 215 15.39 -2.32 -19.61
C TYR A 215 16.78 -1.80 -19.25
N ALA A 216 16.99 -1.37 -18.01
CA ALA A 216 18.24 -0.75 -17.56
C ALA A 216 18.64 -1.27 -16.15
N PRO A 217 19.24 -2.46 -16.05
CA PRO A 217 19.64 -3.05 -14.76
C PRO A 217 20.81 -2.30 -14.10
N ASP A 218 21.59 -1.52 -14.88
CA ASP A 218 22.73 -0.71 -14.40
C ASP A 218 22.34 0.68 -13.89
N ALA A 219 21.04 1.02 -13.96
CA ALA A 219 20.49 2.29 -13.47
C ALA A 219 20.59 2.59 -11.94
N PRO A 220 20.87 1.66 -11.00
CA PRO A 220 20.97 2.00 -9.57
C PRO A 220 22.08 3.03 -9.27
N PHE A 221 23.12 3.08 -10.10
CA PHE A 221 24.29 3.93 -9.89
C PHE A 221 24.20 5.29 -10.59
N ASP A 222 23.21 5.47 -11.48
CA ASP A 222 23.05 6.73 -12.20
C ASP A 222 22.53 7.84 -11.27
N PRO A 223 23.04 9.08 -11.41
CA PRO A 223 22.46 10.22 -10.72
C PRO A 223 21.01 10.42 -11.16
N CYS A 224 20.14 10.77 -10.20
CA CYS A 224 18.74 11.04 -10.49
C CYS A 224 18.62 12.12 -11.61
N PRO A 225 17.83 11.90 -12.68
CA PRO A 225 17.65 12.88 -13.76
C PRO A 225 17.15 14.25 -13.29
N CYS A 226 16.49 14.33 -12.14
CA CYS A 226 16.06 15.59 -11.53
C CYS A 226 17.21 16.40 -10.90
N ARG A 227 18.38 15.78 -10.68
CA ARG A 227 19.59 16.40 -10.11
C ARG A 227 20.59 16.83 -11.16
N CYS A 228 20.51 16.26 -12.37
CA CYS A 228 21.27 16.75 -13.50
C CYS A 228 20.69 18.12 -13.88
N THR A 229 21.48 19.19 -13.74
CA THR A 229 21.17 20.45 -14.43
C THR A 229 21.07 20.13 -15.92
N PRO A 230 20.01 20.55 -16.63
CA PRO A 230 19.97 20.35 -18.07
C PRO A 230 21.23 20.99 -18.64
N ASP A 231 22.07 20.18 -19.30
CA ASP A 231 23.24 20.69 -20.00
C ASP A 231 22.76 21.77 -20.97
N VAL A 232 23.19 23.01 -20.72
CA VAL A 232 22.91 24.15 -21.60
C VAL A 232 23.54 23.95 -22.99
N SER A 233 24.45 22.97 -23.11
CA SER A 233 25.03 22.49 -24.36
C SER A 233 24.19 21.45 -25.12
N ALA A 234 23.28 20.72 -24.45
CA ALA A 234 22.42 19.70 -25.09
C ALA A 234 20.97 20.19 -25.33
N SER A 235 20.57 21.27 -24.67
CA SER A 235 19.24 21.91 -24.82
C SER A 235 19.22 23.07 -25.82
N SER A 236 20.26 23.21 -26.64
CA SER A 236 20.33 24.16 -27.74
C SER A 236 20.06 23.53 -29.12
N SER A 237 19.27 22.45 -29.19
CA SER A 237 18.41 22.30 -30.36
C SER A 237 17.30 23.32 -30.20
N VAL A 238 17.57 24.57 -30.62
CA VAL A 238 16.52 25.44 -31.13
C VAL A 238 15.67 24.54 -32.01
N GLN A 239 14.45 24.19 -31.59
CA GLN A 239 13.50 23.51 -32.46
C GLN A 239 13.29 24.50 -33.60
N SER A 240 14.07 24.33 -34.66
CA SER A 240 13.96 25.17 -35.84
C SER A 240 12.55 24.98 -36.32
N ARG A 241 11.83 26.10 -36.47
CA ARG A 241 10.54 26.11 -37.14
C ARG A 241 10.73 25.27 -38.42
N PRO A 242 9.91 24.22 -38.65
CA PRO A 242 10.12 23.34 -39.78
C PRO A 242 10.22 24.21 -41.04
N PRO A 243 11.12 23.90 -41.98
CA PRO A 243 11.33 24.74 -43.17
C PRO A 243 10.00 24.94 -43.89
N ASP A 244 9.64 26.18 -44.22
CA ASP A 244 8.36 26.53 -44.85
C ASP A 244 8.10 25.67 -46.10
N LEU A 245 6.83 25.37 -46.38
CA LEU A 245 6.45 24.57 -47.54
C LEU A 245 6.93 25.26 -48.82
N ASN A 246 7.71 24.56 -49.64
CA ASN A 246 7.97 24.98 -51.00
C ASN A 246 6.67 24.83 -51.81
N GLU A 247 6.20 25.91 -52.43
CA GLU A 247 4.95 25.91 -53.20
C GLU A 247 4.94 24.89 -54.34
N GLN A 248 6.12 24.48 -54.83
CA GLN A 248 6.29 23.51 -55.92
C GLN A 248 6.06 22.05 -55.49
N ASP A 249 6.14 21.76 -54.19
CA ASP A 249 6.01 20.40 -53.65
C ASP A 249 4.57 20.07 -53.21
N ILE A 250 3.67 21.06 -53.23
CA ILE A 250 2.27 20.92 -52.81
C ILE A 250 1.47 20.25 -53.92
N ASP A 251 0.94 19.07 -53.64
CA ASP A 251 0.13 18.26 -54.58
C ASP A 251 -1.22 17.82 -53.98
N LEU A 252 -1.57 18.36 -52.81
CA LEU A 252 -2.77 18.02 -52.06
C LEU A 252 -3.26 19.17 -51.17
N TRP A 253 -4.57 19.43 -51.17
CA TRP A 253 -5.24 20.35 -50.26
C TRP A 253 -6.33 19.66 -49.46
N PHE A 254 -6.25 19.73 -48.13
CA PHE A 254 -7.35 19.32 -47.26
C PHE A 254 -8.26 20.52 -47.00
N CYS A 255 -9.52 20.41 -47.39
CA CYS A 255 -10.53 21.44 -47.18
C CYS A 255 -11.31 21.17 -45.87
N ILE A 256 -11.22 22.08 -44.90
CA ILE A 256 -11.94 22.02 -43.62
C ILE A 256 -12.73 23.31 -43.45
N GLY A 257 -14.03 23.24 -43.74
CA GLY A 257 -14.89 24.42 -43.85
C GLY A 257 -14.42 25.26 -45.02
N GLU A 258 -14.07 26.52 -44.72
CA GLU A 258 -13.52 27.47 -45.69
C GLU A 258 -11.98 27.45 -45.73
N ASP A 259 -11.32 26.72 -44.83
CA ASP A 259 -9.86 26.66 -44.75
C ASP A 259 -9.31 25.58 -45.70
N GLU A 260 -8.41 25.97 -46.60
CA GLU A 260 -7.62 25.05 -47.43
C GLU A 260 -6.21 24.91 -46.86
N ILE A 261 -5.80 23.66 -46.60
CA ILE A 261 -4.52 23.36 -45.96
C ILE A 261 -3.65 22.63 -46.98
N PRO A 262 -2.58 23.28 -47.47
CA PRO A 262 -1.66 22.66 -48.43
C PRO A 262 -0.82 21.59 -47.75
N CYS A 263 -0.71 20.44 -48.39
CA CYS A 263 0.01 19.27 -47.92
C CYS A 263 0.78 18.60 -49.07
N VAL A 264 1.73 17.74 -48.70
CA VAL A 264 2.41 16.83 -49.64
C VAL A 264 1.84 15.44 -49.49
N ARG A 265 1.20 14.91 -50.55
CA ARG A 265 0.49 13.62 -50.59
C ARG A 265 1.36 12.46 -50.12
N SER A 266 2.62 12.42 -50.58
CA SER A 266 3.57 11.38 -50.20
C SER A 266 3.85 11.36 -48.70
N ARG A 267 3.98 12.54 -48.07
CA ARG A 267 4.26 12.67 -46.63
C ARG A 267 3.06 12.26 -45.77
N ILE A 268 1.87 12.70 -46.13
CA ILE A 268 0.65 12.30 -45.41
C ILE A 268 0.40 10.80 -45.55
N ALA A 269 0.64 10.23 -46.74
CA ALA A 269 0.53 8.79 -46.96
C ALA A 269 1.53 7.97 -46.12
N THR A 270 2.70 8.51 -45.77
CA THR A 270 3.68 7.79 -44.93
C THR A 270 3.27 7.70 -43.46
N LEU A 271 2.32 8.50 -43.00
CA LEU A 271 1.88 8.48 -41.59
C LEU A 271 1.23 7.16 -41.21
N SER A 272 0.49 6.53 -42.12
CA SER A 272 -0.17 5.26 -41.86
C SER A 272 -0.59 4.52 -43.13
N LYS A 273 -0.80 3.20 -43.00
CA LYS A 273 -1.32 2.37 -44.09
C LYS A 273 -2.72 2.78 -44.55
N PRO A 274 -3.68 3.13 -43.67
CA PRO A 274 -4.97 3.68 -44.09
C PRO A 274 -4.85 4.95 -44.96
N LEU A 275 -4.02 5.91 -44.55
CA LEU A 275 -3.81 7.14 -45.32
C LEU A 275 -3.11 6.87 -46.66
N SER A 276 -2.14 5.96 -46.67
CA SER A 276 -1.52 5.47 -47.91
C SER A 276 -2.56 4.90 -48.88
N THR A 277 -3.48 4.07 -48.39
CA THR A 277 -4.55 3.51 -49.22
C THR A 277 -5.55 4.56 -49.68
N LEU A 278 -5.87 5.56 -48.86
CA LEU A 278 -6.76 6.66 -49.24
C LEU A 278 -6.17 7.50 -50.38
N LEU A 279 -4.87 7.80 -50.29
CA LEU A 279 -4.19 8.74 -51.19
C LEU A 279 -3.59 8.09 -52.45
N TYR A 280 -3.21 6.82 -52.40
CA TYR A 280 -2.61 6.09 -53.53
C TYR A 280 -3.38 4.83 -53.96
N GLY A 281 -4.46 4.46 -53.25
CA GLY A 281 -5.29 3.31 -53.59
C GLY A 281 -6.37 3.61 -54.62
N GLY A 282 -7.34 2.69 -54.72
CA GLY A 282 -8.43 2.75 -55.71
C GLY A 282 -9.60 3.69 -55.36
N PHE A 283 -9.47 4.54 -54.34
CA PHE A 283 -10.53 5.45 -53.90
C PHE A 283 -10.67 6.66 -54.83
N ALA A 284 -11.83 7.35 -54.80
CA ALA A 284 -12.05 8.53 -55.64
C ALA A 284 -11.14 9.70 -55.22
N GLU A 285 -10.79 9.74 -53.94
CA GLU A 285 -9.93 10.70 -53.29
C GLU A 285 -8.49 10.66 -53.81
N SER A 286 -7.99 9.51 -54.28
CA SER A 286 -6.62 9.39 -54.80
C SER A 286 -6.38 10.16 -56.11
N ARG A 287 -7.46 10.52 -56.81
CA ARG A 287 -7.43 11.30 -58.06
C ARG A 287 -7.76 12.78 -57.85
N ARG A 288 -8.01 13.21 -56.62
CA ARG A 288 -8.39 14.60 -56.29
C ARG A 288 -7.22 15.36 -55.69
N GLU A 289 -7.08 16.61 -56.11
CA GLU A 289 -6.15 17.57 -55.49
C GLU A 289 -6.78 18.17 -54.23
N HIS A 290 -8.09 18.43 -54.23
CA HIS A 290 -8.83 18.91 -53.06
C HIS A 290 -9.65 17.79 -52.43
N ILE A 291 -9.33 17.43 -51.18
CA ILE A 291 -10.04 16.41 -50.40
C ILE A 291 -10.78 17.09 -49.25
N ASN A 292 -12.10 16.91 -49.20
CA ASN A 292 -12.93 17.47 -48.15
C ASN A 292 -12.81 16.66 -46.85
N PHE A 293 -12.41 17.33 -45.76
CA PHE A 293 -12.24 16.77 -44.42
C PHE A 293 -13.15 17.41 -43.36
N THR A 294 -14.12 18.25 -43.75
CA THR A 294 -15.03 18.98 -42.84
C THR A 294 -15.71 18.09 -41.79
N HIS A 295 -16.17 16.91 -42.20
CA HIS A 295 -16.96 16.00 -41.35
C HIS A 295 -16.10 14.96 -40.61
N ASN A 296 -14.76 15.08 -40.67
CA ASN A 296 -13.85 14.14 -40.01
C ASN A 296 -13.48 14.52 -38.57
N GLY A 297 -14.07 15.59 -38.03
CA GLY A 297 -13.91 15.96 -36.62
C GLY A 297 -12.54 16.53 -36.27
N ILE A 298 -11.86 17.14 -37.24
CA ILE A 298 -10.54 17.76 -37.06
C ILE A 298 -10.60 19.26 -37.41
N SER A 299 -9.99 20.11 -36.57
CA SER A 299 -9.91 21.53 -36.88
C SER A 299 -8.81 21.84 -37.90
N ALA A 300 -8.95 22.98 -38.59
CA ALA A 300 -7.92 23.44 -39.51
C ALA A 300 -6.59 23.75 -38.79
N ARG A 301 -6.60 24.06 -37.49
CA ARG A 301 -5.36 24.20 -36.70
C ARG A 301 -4.70 22.86 -36.47
N ALA A 302 -5.46 21.82 -36.11
CA ALA A 302 -4.95 20.47 -35.93
C ALA A 302 -4.37 19.88 -37.22
N MET A 303 -5.02 20.07 -38.37
CA MET A 303 -4.46 19.63 -39.66
C MET A 303 -3.17 20.35 -40.05
N ARG A 304 -3.03 21.65 -39.75
CA ARG A 304 -1.76 22.37 -39.91
C ARG A 304 -0.67 21.81 -38.98
N ALA A 305 -1.03 21.38 -37.78
CA ALA A 305 -0.09 20.72 -36.87
C ALA A 305 0.37 19.35 -37.39
N ILE A 306 -0.52 18.57 -38.01
CA ILE A 306 -0.18 17.29 -38.66
C ILE A 306 0.75 17.52 -39.85
N GLU A 307 0.46 18.50 -40.70
CA GLU A 307 1.33 18.89 -41.80
C GLU A 307 2.73 19.26 -41.30
N ALA A 308 2.81 20.12 -40.28
CA ALA A 308 4.08 20.52 -39.67
C ALA A 308 4.84 19.31 -39.07
N PHE A 309 4.12 18.36 -38.47
CA PHE A 309 4.70 17.11 -37.97
C PHE A 309 5.31 16.27 -39.09
N THR A 310 4.67 16.19 -40.27
CA THR A 310 5.23 15.44 -41.41
C THR A 310 6.54 16.02 -41.94
N ARG A 311 6.85 17.28 -41.65
CA ARG A 311 8.12 17.94 -41.97
C ARG A 311 9.17 17.76 -40.89
N GLY A 312 8.78 18.03 -39.65
CA GLY A 312 9.72 18.12 -38.52
C GLY A 312 9.91 16.83 -37.73
N GLY A 313 9.03 15.83 -37.91
CA GLY A 313 9.02 14.60 -37.10
C GLY A 313 8.72 14.82 -35.61
N SER A 314 8.35 16.05 -35.22
CA SER A 314 8.07 16.46 -33.84
C SER A 314 6.98 17.52 -33.83
N LEU A 315 6.13 17.47 -32.82
CA LEU A 315 5.14 18.51 -32.58
C LEU A 315 5.83 19.68 -31.87
N LEU A 316 5.76 20.87 -32.48
CA LEU A 316 6.31 22.10 -31.91
C LEU A 316 5.71 22.37 -30.53
N ASN A 317 6.51 22.96 -29.64
CA ASN A 317 6.09 23.28 -28.28
C ASN A 317 4.95 24.30 -28.17
N ASP A 318 4.65 25.02 -29.27
CA ASP A 318 3.72 26.14 -29.31
C ASP A 318 2.25 25.73 -29.44
N TYR A 319 1.95 24.45 -29.72
CA TYR A 319 0.56 24.00 -29.84
C TYR A 319 -0.11 23.81 -28.47
N PRO A 320 -1.32 24.36 -28.26
CA PRO A 320 -2.08 24.18 -27.02
C PRO A 320 -2.53 22.72 -26.85
N PRO A 321 -2.74 22.24 -25.61
CA PRO A 321 -3.07 20.84 -25.33
C PRO A 321 -4.34 20.37 -26.03
N ASP A 322 -5.37 21.23 -26.15
CA ASP A 322 -6.63 20.92 -26.84
C ASP A 322 -6.39 20.51 -28.31
N ILE A 323 -5.46 21.19 -29.00
CA ILE A 323 -5.11 20.86 -30.39
C ILE A 323 -4.33 19.55 -30.45
N VAL A 324 -3.46 19.29 -29.47
CA VAL A 324 -2.71 18.02 -29.41
C VAL A 324 -3.65 16.85 -29.15
N LEU A 325 -4.71 17.02 -28.36
CA LEU A 325 -5.77 16.03 -28.16
C LEU A 325 -6.56 15.76 -29.45
N GLU A 326 -6.92 16.80 -30.22
CA GLU A 326 -7.54 16.62 -31.54
C GLU A 326 -6.63 15.83 -32.51
N VAL A 327 -5.33 16.13 -32.51
CA VAL A 327 -4.34 15.42 -33.33
C VAL A 327 -4.16 13.98 -32.87
N LEU A 328 -4.23 13.71 -31.56
CA LEU A 328 -4.20 12.36 -30.98
C LEU A 328 -5.40 11.53 -31.45
N ALA A 329 -6.61 12.10 -31.37
CA ALA A 329 -7.83 11.45 -31.86
C ALA A 329 -7.77 11.14 -33.36
N PHE A 330 -7.22 12.07 -34.16
CA PHE A 330 -6.93 11.83 -35.57
C PHE A 330 -5.92 10.68 -35.75
N ALA A 331 -4.83 10.68 -34.98
CA ALA A 331 -3.79 9.67 -35.08
C ALA A 331 -4.34 8.28 -34.80
N ASN A 332 -5.21 8.11 -33.80
CA ASN A 332 -5.88 6.84 -33.53
C ASN A 332 -6.85 6.45 -34.65
N ARG A 333 -7.70 7.37 -35.09
CA ARG A 333 -8.69 7.12 -36.16
C ARG A 333 -8.05 6.64 -37.46
N PHE A 334 -6.86 7.15 -37.79
CA PHE A 334 -6.12 6.80 -39.00
C PHE A 334 -4.94 5.86 -38.75
N CYS A 335 -4.77 5.32 -37.54
CA CYS A 335 -3.69 4.40 -37.15
C CYS A 335 -2.27 4.96 -37.43
N CYS A 336 -2.03 6.22 -37.10
CA CYS A 336 -0.75 6.91 -37.24
C CYS A 336 0.11 6.74 -35.98
N GLU A 337 0.77 5.59 -35.81
CA GLU A 337 1.51 5.25 -34.58
C GLU A 337 2.59 6.27 -34.18
N GLY A 338 3.38 6.77 -35.15
CA GLY A 338 4.43 7.75 -34.87
C GLY A 338 3.87 9.11 -34.42
N LEU A 339 2.75 9.53 -35.01
CA LEU A 339 2.05 10.76 -34.61
C LEU A 339 1.39 10.60 -33.24
N LYS A 340 0.77 9.44 -32.98
CA LYS A 340 0.20 9.07 -31.67
C LYS A 340 1.27 9.15 -30.58
N ALA A 341 2.42 8.49 -30.77
CA ALA A 341 3.51 8.49 -29.80
C ALA A 341 4.06 9.90 -29.51
N ALA A 342 4.14 10.76 -30.53
CA ALA A 342 4.56 12.15 -30.36
C ALA A 342 3.54 12.99 -29.55
N CYS A 343 2.24 12.82 -29.82
CA CYS A 343 1.17 13.46 -29.04
C CYS A 343 1.19 12.98 -27.59
N ASP A 344 1.28 11.66 -27.40
CA ASP A 344 1.30 10.97 -26.12
C ASP A 344 2.46 11.46 -25.23
N SER A 345 3.68 11.49 -25.78
CA SER A 345 4.87 12.02 -25.10
C SER A 345 4.74 13.51 -24.75
N LYS A 346 4.19 14.32 -25.66
CA LYS A 346 3.99 15.75 -25.44
C LYS A 346 2.99 16.01 -24.31
N LEU A 347 1.83 15.35 -24.32
CA LEU A 347 0.80 15.49 -23.29
C LEU A 347 1.31 14.96 -21.94
N ALA A 348 2.01 13.82 -21.92
CA ALA A 348 2.60 13.27 -20.70
C ALA A 348 3.58 14.24 -20.03
N SER A 349 4.31 15.05 -20.80
CA SER A 349 5.24 16.07 -20.27
C SER A 349 4.55 17.26 -19.58
N ILE A 350 3.26 17.47 -19.85
CA ILE A 350 2.46 18.56 -19.29
C ILE A 350 1.95 18.18 -17.89
N VAL A 351 1.65 16.91 -17.64
CA VAL A 351 1.09 16.41 -16.38
C VAL A 351 2.09 16.61 -15.23
N ARG A 352 1.78 17.52 -14.29
CA ARG A 352 2.66 17.82 -13.14
C ARG A 352 2.00 17.67 -11.78
N ASN A 353 0.69 17.81 -11.72
CA ASN A 353 -0.10 17.72 -10.50
C ASN A 353 -1.38 16.90 -10.74
N VAL A 354 -2.17 16.71 -9.68
CA VAL A 354 -3.40 15.91 -9.77
C VAL A 354 -4.46 16.58 -10.63
N GLU A 355 -4.50 17.91 -10.65
CA GLU A 355 -5.48 18.67 -11.44
C GLU A 355 -5.23 18.47 -12.94
N ASP A 356 -3.97 18.54 -13.37
CA ASP A 356 -3.55 18.22 -14.73
C ASP A 356 -3.91 16.77 -15.07
N ALA A 357 -3.60 15.83 -14.17
CA ALA A 357 -3.87 14.41 -14.39
C ALA A 357 -5.38 14.13 -14.55
N LEU A 358 -6.23 14.77 -13.74
CA LEU A 358 -7.69 14.67 -13.84
C LEU A 358 -8.24 15.29 -15.12
N LEU A 359 -7.62 16.36 -15.62
CA LEU A 359 -8.02 16.99 -16.88
C LEU A 359 -7.74 16.08 -18.10
N PHE A 360 -6.67 15.29 -18.05
CA PHE A 360 -6.24 14.47 -19.18
C PHE A 360 -6.65 13.01 -19.11
N ILE A 361 -6.92 12.43 -17.92
CA ILE A 361 -7.09 10.98 -17.77
C ILE A 361 -8.22 10.38 -18.62
N ASP A 362 -9.39 11.04 -18.67
CA ASP A 362 -10.54 10.52 -19.44
C ASP A 362 -10.20 10.44 -20.93
N TYR A 363 -9.63 11.51 -21.50
CA TYR A 363 -9.16 11.54 -22.88
C TYR A 363 -8.05 10.51 -23.13
N ALA A 364 -7.14 10.35 -22.18
CA ALA A 364 -6.03 9.40 -22.29
C ALA A 364 -6.52 7.95 -22.34
N LEU A 365 -7.55 7.62 -21.55
CA LEU A 365 -8.20 6.32 -21.53
C LEU A 365 -9.03 6.07 -22.79
N GLU A 366 -9.83 7.05 -23.23
CA GLU A 366 -10.63 6.98 -24.47
C GLU A 366 -9.73 6.76 -25.70
N GLU A 367 -8.61 7.47 -25.77
CA GLU A 367 -7.67 7.42 -26.89
C GLU A 367 -6.56 6.36 -26.71
N SER A 368 -6.60 5.53 -25.66
CA SER A 368 -5.58 4.49 -25.37
C SER A 368 -4.13 5.02 -25.45
N ALA A 369 -3.89 6.18 -24.84
CA ALA A 369 -2.60 6.88 -24.84
C ALA A 369 -1.72 6.36 -23.68
N TYR A 370 -0.82 5.42 -23.99
CA TYR A 370 -0.04 4.68 -23.00
C TYR A 370 0.81 5.59 -22.10
N LEU A 371 1.64 6.49 -22.64
CA LEU A 371 2.52 7.34 -21.82
C LEU A 371 1.74 8.37 -20.99
N LEU A 372 0.65 8.91 -21.53
CA LEU A 372 -0.19 9.88 -20.86
C LEU A 372 -0.94 9.24 -19.68
N VAL A 373 -1.55 8.07 -19.87
CA VAL A 373 -2.17 7.32 -18.76
C VAL A 373 -1.11 6.97 -17.72
N ALA A 374 0.08 6.54 -18.14
CA ALA A 374 1.21 6.29 -17.24
C ALA A 374 1.57 7.52 -16.39
N ALA A 375 1.68 8.70 -17.01
CA ALA A 375 1.98 9.95 -16.32
C ALA A 375 0.88 10.36 -15.33
N CYS A 376 -0.39 10.21 -15.69
CA CYS A 376 -1.52 10.45 -14.78
C CYS A 376 -1.51 9.49 -13.59
N LEU A 377 -1.34 8.18 -13.83
CA LEU A 377 -1.24 7.17 -12.78
C LEU A 377 -0.06 7.44 -11.85
N GLN A 378 1.09 7.85 -12.39
CA GLN A 378 2.25 8.21 -11.59
C GLN A 378 1.94 9.30 -10.56
N VAL A 379 1.16 10.32 -10.93
CA VAL A 379 0.75 11.37 -10.01
C VAL A 379 -0.20 10.81 -8.95
N PHE A 380 -1.21 10.03 -9.35
CA PHE A 380 -2.18 9.43 -8.42
C PHE A 380 -1.50 8.52 -7.39
N LEU A 381 -0.58 7.67 -7.82
CA LEU A 381 0.12 6.72 -6.96
C LEU A 381 1.09 7.41 -5.98
N ARG A 382 1.67 8.56 -6.34
CA ARG A 382 2.59 9.30 -5.46
C ARG A 382 1.88 10.11 -4.37
N GLU A 383 0.58 10.38 -4.52
CA GLU A 383 -0.24 11.03 -3.50
C GLU A 383 -1.02 10.07 -2.60
N LEU A 384 -0.78 8.75 -2.72
CA LEU A 384 -1.37 7.77 -1.82
C LEU A 384 -1.00 8.07 -0.36
N PRO A 385 -1.95 7.94 0.59
CA PRO A 385 -3.32 7.42 0.43
C PRO A 385 -4.36 8.47 -0.02
N ARG A 386 -4.01 9.76 -0.07
CA ARG A 386 -4.96 10.88 -0.30
C ARG A 386 -5.68 10.80 -1.64
N SER A 387 -5.03 10.24 -2.66
CA SER A 387 -5.64 10.05 -3.98
C SER A 387 -6.82 9.08 -3.95
N LEU A 388 -6.82 8.04 -3.10
CA LEU A 388 -7.95 7.11 -2.97
C LEU A 388 -9.18 7.75 -2.31
N GLN A 389 -9.00 8.84 -1.56
CA GLN A 389 -10.09 9.58 -0.94
C GLN A 389 -10.83 10.50 -1.93
N LYS A 390 -10.23 10.77 -3.10
CA LYS A 390 -10.86 11.59 -4.16
C LYS A 390 -11.79 10.70 -5.00
N PRO A 391 -13.08 11.04 -5.15
CA PRO A 391 -14.07 10.18 -5.80
C PRO A 391 -13.76 9.93 -7.28
N GLU A 392 -13.27 10.95 -7.99
CA GLU A 392 -12.91 10.87 -9.41
C GLU A 392 -11.82 9.80 -9.67
N ILE A 393 -10.77 9.80 -8.83
CA ILE A 393 -9.68 8.81 -8.92
C ILE A 393 -10.16 7.43 -8.45
N ASN A 394 -10.96 7.40 -7.38
CA ASN A 394 -11.49 6.14 -6.83
C ASN A 394 -12.31 5.39 -7.88
N VAL A 395 -13.16 6.08 -8.64
CA VAL A 395 -13.93 5.46 -9.74
C VAL A 395 -13.00 4.84 -10.78
N ILE A 396 -11.97 5.55 -11.23
CA ILE A 396 -11.04 5.05 -12.26
C ILE A 396 -10.26 3.83 -11.76
N LEU A 397 -9.78 3.84 -10.52
CA LEU A 397 -8.95 2.77 -9.97
C LEU A 397 -9.75 1.58 -9.43
N CYS A 398 -10.98 1.76 -8.95
CA CYS A 398 -11.70 0.70 -8.22
C CYS A 398 -12.84 0.08 -9.03
N SER A 399 -13.49 0.84 -9.92
CA SER A 399 -14.63 0.35 -10.68
C SER A 399 -14.21 -0.73 -11.70
N PRO A 400 -15.09 -1.70 -12.00
CA PRO A 400 -14.79 -2.69 -13.04
C PRO A 400 -14.66 -2.03 -14.42
N GLU A 401 -15.46 -1.00 -14.72
CA GLU A 401 -15.35 -0.22 -15.96
C GLU A 401 -14.00 0.52 -16.05
N GLY A 402 -13.56 1.12 -14.94
CA GLY A 402 -12.26 1.77 -14.84
C GLY A 402 -11.10 0.79 -15.04
N ARG A 403 -11.19 -0.42 -14.48
CA ARG A 403 -10.21 -1.49 -14.74
C ARG A 403 -10.18 -1.85 -16.23
N GLU A 404 -11.33 -2.02 -16.88
CA GLU A 404 -11.38 -2.34 -18.31
C GLU A 404 -10.78 -1.23 -19.17
N GLN A 405 -11.06 0.04 -18.86
CA GLN A 405 -10.41 1.19 -19.51
C GLN A 405 -8.89 1.19 -19.31
N LEU A 406 -8.43 0.95 -18.09
CA LEU A 406 -7.00 0.82 -17.79
C LEU A 406 -6.38 -0.36 -18.52
N ALA A 407 -7.10 -1.48 -18.65
CA ALA A 407 -6.63 -2.66 -19.37
C ALA A 407 -6.49 -2.37 -20.88
N MET A 408 -7.46 -1.67 -21.50
CA MET A 408 -7.38 -1.23 -22.89
C MET A 408 -6.19 -0.30 -23.14
N ALA A 409 -5.85 0.54 -22.16
CA ALA A 409 -4.68 1.42 -22.21
C ALA A 409 -3.36 0.73 -21.81
N GLY A 410 -3.36 -0.55 -21.39
CA GLY A 410 -2.14 -1.29 -21.00
C GLY A 410 -1.64 -1.03 -19.57
N HIS A 411 -2.50 -0.53 -18.69
CA HIS A 411 -2.19 -0.13 -17.31
C HIS A 411 -2.94 -0.91 -16.22
N SER A 412 -3.53 -2.05 -16.56
CA SER A 412 -4.12 -2.97 -15.59
C SER A 412 -3.16 -4.14 -15.33
N SER A 413 -2.68 -4.29 -14.09
CA SER A 413 -1.80 -5.41 -13.71
C SER A 413 -1.99 -5.83 -12.25
N PHE A 414 -1.62 -7.07 -11.93
CA PHE A 414 -1.61 -7.57 -10.55
C PHE A 414 -0.80 -6.66 -9.61
N VAL A 415 0.38 -6.19 -10.05
CA VAL A 415 1.28 -5.34 -9.25
C VAL A 415 0.63 -4.01 -8.85
N LEU A 416 -0.14 -3.40 -9.76
CA LEU A 416 -0.88 -2.16 -9.46
C LEU A 416 -1.88 -2.39 -8.33
N TYR A 417 -2.74 -3.40 -8.49
CA TYR A 417 -3.79 -3.68 -7.51
C TYR A 417 -3.24 -4.26 -6.22
N TYR A 418 -2.09 -4.95 -6.25
CA TYR A 418 -1.40 -5.40 -5.06
C TYR A 418 -0.89 -4.23 -4.21
N PHE A 419 -0.23 -3.26 -4.85
CA PHE A 419 0.18 -2.05 -4.18
C PHE A 419 -1.03 -1.27 -3.62
N LEU A 420 -2.05 -1.00 -4.44
CA LEU A 420 -3.24 -0.25 -4.02
C LEU A 420 -3.99 -0.94 -2.88
N SER A 421 -4.15 -2.27 -2.93
CA SER A 421 -4.81 -3.04 -1.89
C SER A 421 -4.04 -2.98 -0.58
N GLN A 422 -2.70 -3.03 -0.62
CA GLN A 422 -1.89 -2.86 0.58
C GLN A 422 -2.12 -1.48 1.22
N VAL A 423 -2.10 -0.40 0.44
CA VAL A 423 -2.38 0.95 0.95
C VAL A 423 -3.78 1.02 1.57
N ALA A 424 -4.78 0.45 0.89
CA ALA A 424 -6.16 0.48 1.37
C ALA A 424 -6.35 -0.34 2.67
N MET A 425 -5.67 -1.49 2.80
CA MET A 425 -5.69 -2.31 4.01
C MET A 425 -5.00 -1.63 5.20
N GLU A 426 -3.92 -0.87 4.96
CA GLU A 426 -3.23 -0.07 5.98
C GLU A 426 -4.07 1.11 6.49
N GLU A 427 -4.88 1.73 5.62
CA GLU A 427 -5.77 2.84 5.99
C GLU A 427 -7.06 2.37 6.70
N ASP A 428 -7.83 1.48 6.05
CA ASP A 428 -9.06 0.92 6.61
C ASP A 428 -9.38 -0.44 5.97
N ILE A 429 -9.11 -1.50 6.73
CA ILE A 429 -9.38 -2.88 6.32
C ILE A 429 -10.87 -3.16 6.05
N ARG A 430 -11.81 -2.40 6.64
CA ARG A 430 -13.25 -2.64 6.50
C ARG A 430 -13.89 -1.84 5.37
N SER A 431 -13.14 -0.96 4.71
CA SER A 431 -13.69 -0.06 3.70
C SER A 431 -14.20 -0.81 2.45
N ASN A 432 -15.18 -0.22 1.76
CA ASN A 432 -15.63 -0.73 0.45
C ASN A 432 -14.54 -0.60 -0.62
N THR A 433 -13.68 0.43 -0.52
CA THR A 433 -12.56 0.63 -1.43
C THR A 433 -11.56 -0.52 -1.34
N THR A 434 -11.25 -0.98 -0.13
CA THR A 434 -10.36 -2.14 0.10
C THR A 434 -10.91 -3.40 -0.58
N VAL A 435 -12.22 -3.66 -0.46
CA VAL A 435 -12.87 -4.79 -1.14
C VAL A 435 -12.77 -4.66 -2.66
N MET A 436 -13.17 -3.51 -3.23
CA MET A 436 -13.13 -3.31 -4.67
C MET A 436 -11.71 -3.51 -5.23
N LEU A 437 -10.68 -2.95 -4.58
CA LEU A 437 -9.29 -3.10 -5.01
C LEU A 437 -8.81 -4.56 -4.95
N LEU A 438 -9.19 -5.31 -3.92
CA LEU A 438 -8.86 -6.73 -3.79
C LEU A 438 -9.58 -7.61 -4.82
N GLU A 439 -10.82 -7.26 -5.19
CA GLU A 439 -11.52 -7.91 -6.31
C GLU A 439 -10.79 -7.66 -7.63
N ARG A 440 -10.41 -6.40 -7.92
CA ARG A 440 -9.60 -6.06 -9.11
C ARG A 440 -8.24 -6.78 -9.09
N MET A 441 -7.63 -6.94 -7.92
CA MET A 441 -6.40 -7.72 -7.75
C MET A 441 -6.61 -9.19 -8.10
N GLY A 442 -7.70 -9.80 -7.61
CA GLY A 442 -8.06 -11.18 -7.93
C GLY A 442 -8.36 -11.40 -9.41
N GLU A 443 -8.97 -10.42 -10.09
CA GLU A 443 -9.22 -10.45 -11.53
C GLU A 443 -7.94 -10.36 -12.37
N CYS A 444 -6.92 -9.65 -11.87
CA CYS A 444 -5.63 -9.52 -12.55
C CYS A 444 -4.62 -10.61 -12.16
N ALA A 445 -4.94 -11.48 -11.20
CA ALA A 445 -4.02 -12.47 -10.65
C ALA A 445 -3.84 -13.68 -11.58
N ALA A 446 -2.59 -14.03 -11.86
CA ALA A 446 -2.24 -15.31 -12.45
C ALA A 446 -2.49 -16.48 -11.47
N PRO A 447 -2.74 -17.71 -11.96
CA PRO A 447 -2.86 -18.89 -11.10
C PRO A 447 -1.58 -19.11 -10.28
N GLY A 448 -1.70 -19.75 -9.11
CA GLY A 448 -0.58 -19.92 -8.17
C GLY A 448 -0.53 -18.80 -7.13
N TRP A 449 0.68 -18.33 -6.77
CA TRP A 449 0.90 -17.46 -5.60
C TRP A 449 0.12 -16.13 -5.65
N GLN A 450 -0.08 -15.55 -6.84
CA GLN A 450 -0.83 -14.29 -6.99
C GLN A 450 -2.29 -14.48 -6.60
N LYS A 451 -2.93 -15.53 -7.13
CA LYS A 451 -4.33 -15.83 -6.82
C LYS A 451 -4.52 -16.36 -5.40
N GLN A 452 -3.56 -17.12 -4.88
CA GLN A 452 -3.50 -17.49 -3.46
C GLN A 452 -3.53 -16.25 -2.56
N LEU A 453 -2.63 -15.29 -2.80
CA LEU A 453 -2.51 -14.07 -2.01
C LEU A 453 -3.77 -13.21 -2.12
N ALA A 454 -4.29 -13.01 -3.33
CA ALA A 454 -5.46 -12.17 -3.55
C ALA A 454 -6.72 -12.70 -2.87
N MET A 455 -6.99 -13.99 -3.02
CA MET A 455 -8.16 -14.61 -2.41
C MET A 455 -8.01 -14.71 -0.88
N HIS A 456 -6.80 -14.93 -0.38
CA HIS A 456 -6.52 -14.94 1.05
C HIS A 456 -6.71 -13.56 1.70
N GLN A 457 -6.19 -12.50 1.08
CA GLN A 457 -6.36 -11.11 1.56
C GLN A 457 -7.82 -10.67 1.51
N LEU A 458 -8.53 -10.97 0.41
CA LEU A 458 -9.97 -10.73 0.31
C LEU A 458 -10.75 -11.47 1.39
N GLY A 459 -10.39 -12.73 1.66
CA GLY A 459 -10.98 -13.50 2.76
C GLY A 459 -10.78 -12.87 4.13
N CYS A 460 -9.58 -12.32 4.39
CA CYS A 460 -9.27 -11.61 5.64
C CYS A 460 -10.13 -10.35 5.81
N VAL A 461 -10.25 -9.55 4.75
CA VAL A 461 -11.09 -8.34 4.75
C VAL A 461 -12.57 -8.67 4.97
N MET A 462 -13.09 -9.69 4.29
CA MET A 462 -14.48 -10.13 4.46
C MET A 462 -14.75 -10.66 5.87
N LEU A 463 -13.77 -11.32 6.49
CA LEU A 463 -13.87 -11.77 7.88
C LEU A 463 -13.97 -10.58 8.85
N GLU A 464 -13.17 -9.54 8.66
CA GLU A 464 -13.20 -8.31 9.45
C GLU A 464 -14.50 -7.52 9.29
N ARG A 465 -15.14 -7.61 8.12
CA ARG A 465 -16.47 -7.04 7.83
C ARG A 465 -17.63 -7.89 8.36
N ALA A 466 -17.34 -9.01 9.02
CA ALA A 466 -18.33 -10.01 9.47
C ALA A 466 -19.15 -10.67 8.33
N GLU A 467 -18.64 -10.62 7.08
CA GLU A 467 -19.24 -11.25 5.90
C GLU A 467 -18.76 -12.71 5.76
N TYR A 468 -19.10 -13.54 6.76
CA TYR A 468 -18.51 -14.87 6.94
C TYR A 468 -18.75 -15.85 5.79
N LYS A 469 -19.83 -15.68 5.01
CA LYS A 469 -20.12 -16.57 3.86
C LYS A 469 -19.14 -16.32 2.73
N ASP A 470 -18.86 -15.07 2.42
CA ASP A 470 -17.98 -14.70 1.32
C ASP A 470 -16.52 -14.84 1.73
N ALA A 471 -16.18 -14.51 3.00
CA ALA A 471 -14.88 -14.86 3.59
C ALA A 471 -14.55 -16.35 3.42
N GLN A 472 -15.49 -17.23 3.77
CA GLN A 472 -15.32 -18.68 3.63
C GLN A 472 -15.01 -19.09 2.18
N LYS A 473 -15.74 -18.55 1.20
CA LYS A 473 -15.51 -18.86 -0.22
C LYS A 473 -14.13 -18.39 -0.68
N CYS A 474 -13.73 -17.16 -0.34
CA CYS A 474 -12.43 -16.61 -0.71
C CYS A 474 -11.29 -17.48 -0.16
N PHE A 475 -11.37 -17.88 1.12
CA PHE A 475 -10.38 -18.78 1.70
C PHE A 475 -10.39 -20.17 1.06
N GLU A 476 -11.57 -20.73 0.74
CA GLU A 476 -11.66 -22.02 0.04
C GLU A 476 -10.99 -21.98 -1.34
N VAL A 477 -11.12 -20.88 -2.09
CA VAL A 477 -10.42 -20.67 -3.36
C VAL A 477 -8.90 -20.58 -3.13
N ALA A 478 -8.44 -19.85 -2.11
CA ALA A 478 -7.01 -19.77 -1.81
C ALA A 478 -6.41 -21.14 -1.43
N VAL A 479 -7.16 -21.98 -0.70
CA VAL A 479 -6.77 -23.36 -0.39
C VAL A 479 -6.69 -24.22 -1.66
N GLN A 480 -7.66 -24.10 -2.57
CA GLN A 480 -7.65 -24.82 -3.85
C GLN A 480 -6.44 -24.47 -4.73
N GLU A 481 -5.99 -23.22 -4.68
CA GLU A 481 -4.79 -22.76 -5.37
C GLU A 481 -3.48 -23.19 -4.66
N GLY A 482 -3.55 -23.77 -3.46
CA GLY A 482 -2.40 -24.35 -2.73
C GLY A 482 -1.99 -23.61 -1.46
N HIS A 483 -2.69 -22.56 -1.04
CA HIS A 483 -2.36 -21.84 0.20
C HIS A 483 -2.99 -22.50 1.43
N ALA A 484 -2.31 -23.49 1.98
CA ALA A 484 -2.82 -24.30 3.09
C ALA A 484 -3.16 -23.49 4.36
N TYR A 485 -2.44 -22.40 4.64
CA TYR A 485 -2.73 -21.51 5.79
C TYR A 485 -4.13 -20.88 5.71
N SER A 486 -4.70 -20.66 4.52
CA SER A 486 -6.07 -20.14 4.38
C SER A 486 -7.15 -21.04 5.00
N LEU A 487 -6.88 -22.31 5.29
CA LEU A 487 -7.78 -23.17 6.08
C LEU A 487 -8.09 -22.58 7.46
N VAL A 488 -7.17 -21.80 8.05
CA VAL A 488 -7.42 -21.02 9.26
C VAL A 488 -8.60 -20.07 9.07
N GLY A 489 -8.62 -19.34 7.96
CA GLY A 489 -9.71 -18.46 7.59
C GLY A 489 -11.04 -19.19 7.38
N VAL A 490 -11.01 -20.37 6.75
CA VAL A 490 -12.18 -21.24 6.61
C VAL A 490 -12.72 -21.66 7.98
N ALA A 491 -11.83 -22.05 8.91
CA ALA A 491 -12.22 -22.46 10.26
C ALA A 491 -12.83 -21.29 11.04
N ARG A 492 -12.22 -20.10 11.01
CA ARG A 492 -12.77 -18.91 11.69
C ARG A 492 -14.12 -18.51 11.13
N ALA A 493 -14.28 -18.49 9.81
CA ALA A 493 -15.56 -18.19 9.17
C ALA A 493 -16.64 -19.21 9.58
N LYS A 494 -16.32 -20.52 9.62
CA LYS A 494 -17.24 -21.57 10.10
C LYS A 494 -17.58 -21.41 11.58
N TYR A 495 -16.61 -21.08 12.41
CA TYR A 495 -16.79 -20.87 13.84
C TYR A 495 -17.70 -19.67 14.12
N LYS A 496 -17.47 -18.52 13.46
CA LYS A 496 -18.30 -17.32 13.59
C LYS A 496 -19.74 -17.53 13.06
N LYS A 497 -19.94 -18.50 12.15
CA LYS A 497 -21.27 -18.97 11.72
C LYS A 497 -21.94 -19.94 12.70
N GLY A 498 -21.30 -20.28 13.82
CA GLY A 498 -21.83 -21.20 14.84
C GLY A 498 -21.39 -22.67 14.68
N HIS A 499 -20.63 -23.01 13.65
CA HIS A 499 -20.23 -24.40 13.38
C HIS A 499 -18.91 -24.78 14.07
N LYS A 500 -18.86 -24.67 15.41
CA LYS A 500 -17.65 -24.90 16.22
C LYS A 500 -16.97 -26.25 15.97
N TYR A 501 -17.73 -27.35 15.99
CA TYR A 501 -17.19 -28.69 15.76
C TYR A 501 -16.56 -28.84 14.37
N SER A 502 -17.14 -28.20 13.35
CA SER A 502 -16.60 -28.26 11.98
C SER A 502 -15.26 -27.53 11.85
N ALA A 503 -15.09 -26.40 12.56
CA ALA A 503 -13.84 -25.65 12.61
C ALA A 503 -12.76 -26.46 13.34
N TYR A 504 -13.10 -27.05 14.50
CA TYR A 504 -12.21 -27.93 15.24
C TYR A 504 -11.74 -29.13 14.40
N LYS A 505 -12.68 -29.84 13.76
CA LYS A 505 -12.37 -30.99 12.91
C LYS A 505 -11.41 -30.61 11.77
N LEU A 506 -11.63 -29.45 11.16
CA LEU A 506 -10.78 -28.96 10.06
C LEU A 506 -9.33 -28.76 10.51
N LEU A 507 -9.11 -28.08 11.64
CA LEU A 507 -7.76 -27.87 12.18
C LEU A 507 -7.13 -29.18 12.66
N ASN A 508 -7.93 -30.09 13.22
CA ASN A 508 -7.42 -31.40 13.62
C ASN A 508 -6.93 -32.23 12.42
N CYS A 509 -7.65 -32.19 11.29
CA CYS A 509 -7.19 -32.80 10.04
C CYS A 509 -5.89 -32.17 9.55
N MET A 510 -5.80 -30.84 9.53
CA MET A 510 -4.57 -30.13 9.14
C MET A 510 -3.35 -30.56 9.98
N ILE A 511 -3.51 -30.63 11.31
CA ILE A 511 -2.44 -31.05 12.22
C ILE A 511 -2.02 -32.51 11.97
N SER A 512 -2.95 -33.37 11.53
CA SER A 512 -2.62 -34.77 11.22
C SER A 512 -1.97 -34.98 9.85
N GLU A 513 -2.21 -34.07 8.90
CA GLU A 513 -1.72 -34.15 7.52
C GLU A 513 -0.35 -33.50 7.33
N HIS A 514 -0.01 -32.51 8.16
CA HIS A 514 1.22 -31.72 8.07
C HIS A 514 2.11 -31.86 9.29
N THR A 515 3.38 -31.47 9.15
CA THR A 515 4.28 -31.24 10.29
C THR A 515 3.61 -30.29 11.27
N SER A 516 3.47 -30.71 12.53
CA SER A 516 2.72 -29.95 13.52
C SER A 516 3.54 -28.78 14.06
N TYR A 517 3.01 -27.56 13.95
CA TYR A 517 3.63 -26.34 14.47
C TYR A 517 2.79 -25.72 15.59
N GLY A 518 3.44 -24.95 16.48
CA GLY A 518 2.77 -24.35 17.64
C GLY A 518 1.55 -23.49 17.27
N TRP A 519 1.63 -22.75 16.16
CA TRP A 519 0.53 -21.90 15.69
C TRP A 519 -0.74 -22.69 15.33
N MET A 520 -0.61 -23.96 14.92
CA MET A 520 -1.76 -24.80 14.59
C MET A 520 -2.55 -25.18 15.84
N TYR A 521 -1.85 -25.53 16.93
CA TYR A 521 -2.47 -25.80 18.22
C TYR A 521 -3.06 -24.53 18.84
N GLN A 522 -2.36 -23.39 18.70
CA GLN A 522 -2.90 -22.08 19.05
C GLN A 522 -4.25 -21.85 18.34
N GLU A 523 -4.29 -22.02 17.03
CA GLU A 523 -5.53 -21.79 16.26
C GLU A 523 -6.63 -22.79 16.66
N ARG A 524 -6.30 -24.07 16.82
CA ARG A 524 -7.27 -25.10 17.26
C ARG A 524 -7.86 -24.77 18.63
N SER A 525 -7.06 -24.21 19.54
CA SER A 525 -7.50 -23.82 20.89
C SER A 525 -8.67 -22.82 20.91
N LEU A 526 -8.85 -22.03 19.84
CA LEU A 526 -9.99 -21.12 19.67
C LEU A 526 -11.32 -21.88 19.56
N TYR A 527 -11.26 -23.13 19.10
CA TYR A 527 -12.42 -24.00 18.88
C TYR A 527 -12.58 -25.07 19.96
N CYS A 528 -11.78 -25.02 21.03
CA CYS A 528 -11.81 -25.93 22.18
C CYS A 528 -12.40 -25.24 23.42
N ASN A 529 -12.71 -25.99 24.48
CA ASN A 529 -13.12 -25.46 25.78
C ASN A 529 -12.39 -26.21 26.92
N GLY A 530 -12.26 -25.56 28.09
CA GLY A 530 -11.79 -26.20 29.32
C GLY A 530 -10.41 -26.84 29.20
N LYS A 531 -10.29 -28.12 29.58
CA LYS A 531 -9.01 -28.84 29.63
C LYS A 531 -8.36 -28.97 28.25
N GLU A 532 -9.13 -29.26 27.20
CA GLU A 532 -8.61 -29.40 25.84
C GLU A 532 -8.01 -28.09 25.31
N LYS A 533 -8.65 -26.96 25.63
CA LYS A 533 -8.11 -25.64 25.30
C LYS A 533 -6.75 -25.45 26.00
N MET A 534 -6.66 -25.76 27.29
CA MET A 534 -5.40 -25.64 28.03
C MET A 534 -4.30 -26.56 27.52
N THR A 535 -4.62 -27.79 27.11
CA THR A 535 -3.63 -28.71 26.51
C THR A 535 -3.11 -28.21 25.16
N ASP A 536 -4.00 -27.66 24.32
CA ASP A 536 -3.60 -27.07 23.03
C ASP A 536 -2.69 -25.84 23.23
N LEU A 537 -3.02 -24.99 24.19
CA LEU A 537 -2.17 -23.84 24.52
C LEU A 537 -0.80 -24.30 25.04
N SER A 538 -0.74 -25.35 25.87
CA SER A 538 0.53 -25.91 26.36
C SER A 538 1.39 -26.44 25.23
N MET A 539 0.82 -27.25 24.36
CA MET A 539 1.49 -27.76 23.17
C MET A 539 1.97 -26.61 22.25
N ALA A 540 1.15 -25.56 22.09
CA ALA A 540 1.54 -24.39 21.31
C ALA A 540 2.82 -23.74 21.85
N THR A 541 2.91 -23.52 23.17
CA THR A 541 4.08 -22.91 23.83
C THR A 541 5.30 -23.85 23.92
N GLU A 542 5.09 -25.16 23.92
CA GLU A 542 6.18 -26.15 23.88
C GLU A 542 6.84 -26.21 22.51
N LEU A 543 6.04 -26.11 21.44
CA LEU A 543 6.54 -26.11 20.06
C LEU A 543 7.08 -24.74 19.64
N ASP A 544 6.45 -23.66 20.12
CA ASP A 544 6.85 -22.30 19.80
C ASP A 544 6.62 -21.35 21.00
N PRO A 545 7.68 -21.03 21.77
CA PRO A 545 7.57 -20.14 22.94
C PRO A 545 7.39 -18.66 22.55
N THR A 546 7.47 -18.31 21.27
CA THR A 546 7.29 -16.93 20.77
C THR A 546 5.82 -16.61 20.45
N LEU A 547 4.91 -17.58 20.57
CA LEU A 547 3.49 -17.33 20.37
C LEU A 547 2.90 -16.55 21.55
N SER A 548 2.46 -15.31 21.31
CA SER A 548 1.96 -14.44 22.38
C SER A 548 0.58 -14.86 22.92
N TYR A 549 -0.34 -15.28 22.04
CA TYR A 549 -1.73 -15.56 22.43
C TYR A 549 -1.87 -16.59 23.57
N PRO A 550 -1.15 -17.73 23.59
CA PRO A 550 -1.23 -18.67 24.69
C PRO A 550 -0.94 -18.07 26.07
N TYR A 551 0.08 -17.21 26.17
CA TYR A 551 0.39 -16.53 27.42
C TYR A 551 -0.67 -15.47 27.77
N LYS A 552 -1.12 -14.69 26.78
CA LYS A 552 -2.20 -13.70 26.97
C LYS A 552 -3.47 -14.36 27.50
N PHE A 553 -3.91 -15.45 26.88
CA PHE A 553 -5.11 -16.18 27.27
C PHE A 553 -5.04 -16.72 28.70
N ARG A 554 -3.93 -17.38 29.05
CA ARG A 554 -3.75 -17.92 30.41
C ARG A 554 -3.68 -16.80 31.45
N ALA A 555 -2.98 -15.70 31.14
CA ALA A 555 -2.85 -14.58 32.05
C ALA A 555 -4.20 -13.89 32.30
N VAL A 556 -5.01 -13.66 31.26
CA VAL A 556 -6.36 -13.10 31.42
C VAL A 556 -7.25 -14.05 32.22
N THR A 557 -7.23 -15.35 31.93
CA THR A 557 -7.96 -16.36 32.73
C THR A 557 -7.56 -16.31 34.21
N LEU A 558 -6.26 -16.19 34.51
CA LEU A 558 -5.77 -16.05 35.89
C LEU A 558 -6.20 -14.75 36.55
N ALA A 559 -6.26 -13.64 35.79
CA ALA A 559 -6.75 -12.36 36.31
C ALA A 559 -8.25 -12.40 36.61
N GLU A 560 -9.06 -13.05 35.78
CA GLU A 560 -10.48 -13.30 36.04
C GLU A 560 -10.71 -14.17 37.30
N GLU A 561 -9.78 -15.09 37.59
CA GLU A 561 -9.73 -15.88 38.83
C GLU A 561 -9.19 -15.10 40.06
N ASP A 562 -8.98 -13.79 39.96
CA ASP A 562 -8.42 -12.92 41.01
C ASP A 562 -6.95 -13.26 41.38
N LYS A 563 -6.23 -13.96 40.50
CA LYS A 563 -4.82 -14.32 40.66
C LYS A 563 -3.92 -13.41 39.82
N ILE A 564 -4.07 -12.09 39.99
CA ILE A 564 -3.39 -11.07 39.16
C ILE A 564 -1.86 -11.20 39.25
N GLY A 565 -1.30 -11.55 40.42
CA GLY A 565 0.14 -11.80 40.56
C GLY A 565 0.64 -12.97 39.68
N ALA A 566 -0.16 -14.03 39.53
CA ALA A 566 0.16 -15.14 38.64
C ALA A 566 -0.04 -14.77 37.15
N ALA A 567 -0.98 -13.86 36.85
CA ALA A 567 -1.14 -13.32 35.50
C ALA A 567 0.12 -12.54 35.06
N VAL A 568 0.68 -11.71 35.95
CA VAL A 568 1.94 -10.98 35.70
C VAL A 568 3.10 -11.95 35.46
N THR A 569 3.21 -13.03 36.25
CA THR A 569 4.29 -14.02 36.04
C THR A 569 4.12 -14.79 34.73
N GLU A 570 2.88 -15.06 34.29
CA GLU A 570 2.63 -15.69 32.99
C GLU A 570 3.03 -14.78 31.83
N ILE A 571 2.67 -13.49 31.85
CA ILE A 571 3.11 -12.53 30.81
C ILE A 571 4.63 -12.31 30.84
N ASN A 572 5.26 -12.38 32.02
CA ASN A 572 6.72 -12.30 32.10
C ASN A 572 7.44 -13.44 31.38
N LYS A 573 6.78 -14.60 31.15
CA LYS A 573 7.37 -15.69 30.36
C LYS A 573 7.54 -15.29 28.89
N ILE A 574 6.49 -14.77 28.25
CA ILE A 574 6.57 -14.33 26.85
C ILE A 574 7.49 -13.13 26.67
N LEU A 575 7.46 -12.18 27.61
CA LEU A 575 8.38 -11.03 27.60
C LEU A 575 9.84 -11.42 27.81
N GLY A 576 10.12 -12.65 28.25
CA GLY A 576 11.47 -13.21 28.25
C GLY A 576 11.97 -13.63 26.86
N PHE A 577 11.06 -13.91 25.92
CA PHE A 577 11.38 -14.30 24.54
C PHE A 577 11.26 -13.13 23.57
N MET A 578 10.22 -12.32 23.69
CA MET A 578 9.95 -11.21 22.77
C MET A 578 9.26 -10.04 23.47
N VAL A 579 9.61 -8.82 23.10
CA VAL A 579 8.93 -7.62 23.54
C VAL A 579 7.83 -7.28 22.53
N SER A 580 6.57 -7.30 22.96
CA SER A 580 5.43 -6.84 22.17
C SER A 580 4.62 -5.83 22.96
N THR A 581 4.10 -4.82 22.26
CA THR A 581 3.30 -3.73 22.83
C THR A 581 2.06 -4.27 23.53
N ASP A 582 1.34 -5.21 22.91
CA ASP A 582 0.15 -5.87 23.52
C ASP A 582 0.47 -6.60 24.83
N CYS A 583 1.61 -7.29 24.92
CA CYS A 583 2.00 -8.01 26.14
C CYS A 583 2.42 -7.01 27.24
N LEU A 584 3.10 -5.93 26.88
CA LEU A 584 3.42 -4.84 27.81
C LEU A 584 2.14 -4.16 28.31
N GLU A 585 1.17 -3.92 27.43
CA GLU A 585 -0.13 -3.32 27.78
C GLU A 585 -0.86 -4.18 28.80
N LEU A 586 -1.00 -5.49 28.54
CA LEU A 586 -1.64 -6.41 29.49
C LEU A 586 -0.93 -6.43 30.85
N ARG A 587 0.41 -6.44 30.86
CA ARG A 587 1.17 -6.41 32.12
C ARG A 587 1.01 -5.08 32.86
N ALA A 588 1.03 -3.95 32.15
CA ALA A 588 0.74 -2.64 32.72
C ALA A 588 -0.66 -2.62 33.35
N TRP A 589 -1.66 -3.17 32.64
CA TRP A 589 -3.03 -3.26 33.12
C TRP A 589 -3.15 -4.09 34.41
N PHE A 590 -2.44 -5.22 34.50
CA PHE A 590 -2.36 -6.02 35.72
C PHE A 590 -1.65 -5.29 36.87
N TYR A 591 -0.60 -4.53 36.58
CA TYR A 591 0.07 -3.71 37.61
C TYR A 591 -0.82 -2.58 38.13
N LEU A 592 -1.60 -1.94 37.25
CA LEU A 592 -2.59 -0.95 37.66
C LEU A 592 -3.65 -1.57 38.58
N ALA A 593 -4.14 -2.79 38.26
CA ALA A 593 -5.08 -3.51 39.09
C ALA A 593 -4.49 -3.93 40.46
N LEU A 594 -3.18 -4.18 40.53
CA LEU A 594 -2.45 -4.43 41.78
C LEU A 594 -2.12 -3.15 42.57
N GLY A 595 -2.35 -1.96 42.01
CA GLY A 595 -1.94 -0.67 42.59
C GLY A 595 -0.43 -0.41 42.48
N ASN A 596 0.30 -1.14 41.64
CA ASN A 596 1.73 -0.94 41.41
C ASN A 596 1.97 0.04 40.25
N TYR A 597 1.75 1.32 40.51
CA TYR A 597 1.79 2.37 39.48
C TYR A 597 3.18 2.59 38.88
N GLU A 598 4.24 2.35 39.65
CA GLU A 598 5.63 2.50 39.18
C GLU A 598 5.95 1.51 38.06
N MET A 599 5.58 0.24 38.25
CA MET A 599 5.79 -0.80 37.25
C MET A 599 4.87 -0.63 36.03
N ALA A 600 3.65 -0.13 36.23
CA ALA A 600 2.74 0.18 35.13
C ALA A 600 3.28 1.32 34.26
N LEU A 601 3.73 2.43 34.87
CA LEU A 601 4.34 3.58 34.17
C LEU A 601 5.55 3.16 33.33
N ARG A 602 6.38 2.28 33.88
CA ARG A 602 7.54 1.74 33.18
C ARG A 602 7.15 1.04 31.88
N ASP A 603 6.15 0.16 31.94
CA ASP A 603 5.68 -0.58 30.77
C ASP A 603 4.99 0.34 29.76
N ILE A 604 4.24 1.35 30.20
CA ILE A 604 3.63 2.37 29.32
C ILE A 604 4.69 3.18 28.58
N ARG A 605 5.77 3.58 29.25
CA ARG A 605 6.89 4.27 28.60
C ARG A 605 7.55 3.41 27.55
N ALA A 606 7.77 2.13 27.86
CA ALA A 606 8.35 1.19 26.91
C ALA A 606 7.47 1.05 25.65
N ILE A 607 6.15 0.99 25.82
CA ILE A 607 5.19 1.01 24.70
C ILE A 607 5.37 2.28 23.87
N LEU A 608 5.30 3.47 24.47
CA LEU A 608 5.42 4.75 23.77
C LEU A 608 6.80 4.98 23.12
N THR A 609 7.83 4.30 23.61
CA THR A 609 9.12 4.32 22.94
C THR A 609 9.16 3.46 21.68
N LEU A 610 8.47 2.31 21.68
CA LEU A 610 8.36 1.40 20.52
C LEU A 610 7.38 1.95 19.48
N ASP A 611 6.23 2.44 19.94
CA ASP A 611 5.18 3.04 19.12
C ASP A 611 4.66 4.31 19.82
N PRO A 612 5.14 5.51 19.39
CA PRO A 612 4.70 6.78 19.96
C PRO A 612 3.20 7.07 19.77
N GLY A 613 2.54 6.44 18.79
CA GLY A 613 1.11 6.62 18.52
C GLY A 613 0.21 5.57 19.17
N TYR A 614 0.76 4.72 20.03
CA TYR A 614 0.03 3.57 20.57
C TYR A 614 -1.18 3.98 21.41
N MET A 615 -2.31 3.34 21.11
CA MET A 615 -3.58 3.56 21.80
C MET A 615 -3.91 2.38 22.73
N MET A 616 -3.80 2.62 24.03
CA MET A 616 -4.09 1.67 25.10
C MET A 616 -5.59 1.41 25.28
N PHE A 617 -5.88 0.33 25.98
CA PHE A 617 -7.19 -0.23 26.29
C PHE A 617 -8.01 -0.51 25.04
N HIS A 618 -7.38 -1.18 24.06
CA HIS A 618 -7.95 -1.46 22.74
C HIS A 618 -8.39 -0.20 21.99
N GLY A 619 -7.49 0.79 21.87
CA GLY A 619 -7.76 1.98 21.05
C GLY A 619 -8.46 3.13 21.78
N LYS A 620 -8.68 3.05 23.10
CA LYS A 620 -9.53 3.99 23.83
C LYS A 620 -8.79 5.15 24.47
N MET A 621 -7.49 5.02 24.75
CA MET A 621 -6.72 6.02 25.47
C MET A 621 -5.30 6.10 24.96
N HIS A 622 -4.81 7.31 24.66
CA HIS A 622 -3.41 7.50 24.29
C HIS A 622 -2.50 7.29 25.52
N GLY A 623 -1.33 6.66 25.34
CA GLY A 623 -0.43 6.35 26.46
C GLY A 623 0.01 7.59 27.25
N ASP A 624 0.21 8.75 26.59
CA ASP A 624 0.57 10.01 27.27
C ASP A 624 -0.49 10.46 28.28
N GLN A 625 -1.77 10.29 27.96
CA GLN A 625 -2.85 10.67 28.88
C GLN A 625 -2.81 9.82 30.15
N LEU A 626 -2.41 8.56 30.01
CA LEU A 626 -2.30 7.63 31.14
C LEU A 626 -1.04 7.92 31.96
N MET A 627 0.05 8.28 31.29
CA MET A 627 1.28 8.77 31.92
C MET A 627 1.01 10.00 32.79
N ASP A 628 0.32 11.01 32.26
CA ASP A 628 -0.03 12.23 33.00
C ASP A 628 -0.88 11.93 34.24
N ALA A 629 -1.84 11.01 34.13
CA ALA A 629 -2.68 10.58 35.24
C ALA A 629 -1.87 9.86 36.33
N LEU A 630 -0.89 9.04 35.93
CA LEU A 630 -0.07 8.24 36.85
C LEU A 630 1.12 9.03 37.43
N GLN A 631 1.56 10.11 36.79
CA GLN A 631 2.67 10.95 37.24
C GLN A 631 2.38 11.65 38.58
N GLN A 632 1.11 11.77 38.97
CA GLN A 632 0.70 12.28 40.28
C GLN A 632 1.03 11.31 41.43
N TYR A 633 1.28 10.04 41.12
CA TYR A 633 1.42 8.96 42.11
C TYR A 633 2.86 8.40 42.21
N VAL A 634 3.78 8.77 41.31
CA VAL A 634 5.13 8.18 41.23
C VAL A 634 6.18 9.24 40.86
N GLN A 635 7.40 9.10 41.39
CA GLN A 635 8.55 9.91 40.96
C GLN A 635 8.90 9.67 39.48
N GLN A 636 9.38 10.72 38.79
CA GLN A 636 9.89 10.58 37.43
C GLN A 636 11.15 9.70 37.42
N LEU A 637 11.02 8.47 36.91
CA LEU A 637 12.16 7.67 36.45
C LEU A 637 12.69 8.26 35.13
N ASP A 638 13.96 8.03 34.80
CA ASP A 638 14.48 8.36 33.47
C ASP A 638 14.03 7.30 32.44
N MET A 639 13.97 7.66 31.15
CA MET A 639 13.56 6.72 30.09
C MET A 639 14.53 5.53 30.01
N ALA A 640 15.82 5.81 30.16
CA ALA A 640 16.85 4.78 30.22
C ALA A 640 16.70 3.85 31.43
N ASP A 641 16.35 4.37 32.61
CA ASP A 641 16.15 3.54 33.81
C ASP A 641 14.94 2.60 33.66
N CYS A 642 13.85 3.09 33.05
CA CYS A 642 12.67 2.27 32.78
C CYS A 642 13.00 1.06 31.91
N TRP A 643 13.78 1.30 30.86
CA TRP A 643 14.20 0.27 29.94
C TRP A 643 15.26 -0.64 30.54
N MET A 644 16.24 -0.13 31.29
CA MET A 644 17.29 -0.95 31.91
C MET A 644 16.72 -2.08 32.78
N GLN A 645 15.61 -1.84 33.48
CA GLN A 645 14.92 -2.86 34.29
C GLN A 645 14.10 -3.87 33.46
N LEU A 646 13.67 -3.50 32.25
CA LEU A 646 13.07 -4.42 31.29
C LEU A 646 14.16 -5.27 30.61
N TYR A 647 15.32 -4.67 30.35
CA TYR A 647 16.45 -5.26 29.63
C TYR A 647 17.15 -6.39 30.37
N ASP A 648 17.32 -6.32 31.70
CA ASP A 648 18.08 -7.33 32.45
C ASP A 648 17.56 -8.77 32.30
N ARG A 649 16.27 -8.94 31.93
CA ARG A 649 15.70 -10.27 31.66
C ARG A 649 15.73 -10.65 30.19
N TRP A 650 15.66 -9.68 29.29
CA TRP A 650 15.52 -9.91 27.85
C TRP A 650 16.85 -10.03 27.11
N SER A 651 17.87 -9.26 27.50
CA SER A 651 19.20 -9.32 26.86
C SER A 651 19.88 -10.69 27.02
N ALA A 652 19.39 -11.55 27.91
CA ALA A 652 19.88 -12.91 28.02
C ALA A 652 19.51 -13.77 26.79
N VAL A 653 18.37 -13.49 26.15
CA VAL A 653 17.71 -14.37 25.17
C VAL A 653 17.80 -13.82 23.73
N ASP A 654 17.67 -12.51 23.54
CA ASP A 654 17.68 -11.91 22.19
C ASP A 654 18.54 -10.64 22.14
N ASP A 655 19.80 -10.82 21.72
CA ASP A 655 20.77 -9.73 21.55
C ASP A 655 20.40 -8.79 20.39
N ILE A 656 19.75 -9.29 19.33
CA ILE A 656 19.44 -8.52 18.11
C ILE A 656 18.27 -7.57 18.37
N GLY A 657 17.16 -8.09 18.92
CA GLY A 657 16.05 -7.24 19.35
C GLY A 657 16.50 -6.24 20.40
N SER A 658 17.30 -6.68 21.38
CA SER A 658 17.86 -5.78 22.41
C SER A 658 18.64 -4.63 21.80
N LEU A 659 19.48 -4.91 20.79
CA LEU A 659 20.25 -3.90 20.09
C LEU A 659 19.36 -2.93 19.30
N ALA A 660 18.30 -3.42 18.64
CA ALA A 660 17.38 -2.60 17.87
C ALA A 660 16.69 -1.56 18.76
N VAL A 661 16.22 -1.96 19.95
CA VAL A 661 15.59 -1.03 20.88
C VAL A 661 16.61 -0.05 21.47
N VAL A 662 17.82 -0.52 21.85
CA VAL A 662 18.88 0.39 22.34
C VAL A 662 19.22 1.44 21.28
N HIS A 663 19.22 1.05 20.00
CA HIS A 663 19.45 1.98 18.89
C HIS A 663 18.33 3.03 18.76
N GLN A 664 17.06 2.63 18.86
CA GLN A 664 15.93 3.56 18.89
C GLN A 664 15.99 4.52 20.08
N MET A 665 16.41 4.04 21.25
CA MET A 665 16.55 4.87 22.44
C MET A 665 17.69 5.89 22.30
N LEU A 666 18.85 5.48 21.77
CA LEU A 666 19.97 6.38 21.50
C LEU A 666 19.62 7.47 20.47
N ALA A 667 18.69 7.21 19.56
CA ALA A 667 18.18 8.23 18.65
C ALA A 667 17.38 9.32 19.39
N LYS A 668 16.71 8.98 20.50
CA LYS A 668 15.98 9.93 21.35
C LYS A 668 16.89 10.60 22.39
N GLU A 669 17.81 9.84 22.98
CA GLU A 669 18.76 10.29 24.02
C GLU A 669 20.22 9.98 23.64
N PRO A 670 20.81 10.74 22.70
CA PRO A 670 22.18 10.49 22.23
C PRO A 670 23.25 10.78 23.28
N GLY A 671 22.92 11.39 24.41
CA GLY A 671 23.87 11.70 25.50
C GLY A 671 23.96 10.62 26.58
N ASN A 672 23.15 9.56 26.52
CA ASN A 672 23.04 8.60 27.61
C ASN A 672 24.19 7.57 27.58
N SER A 673 25.16 7.75 28.49
CA SER A 673 26.34 6.88 28.57
C SER A 673 26.02 5.42 28.89
N SER A 674 24.92 5.16 29.60
CA SER A 674 24.51 3.79 29.95
C SER A 674 24.04 3.00 28.72
N LEU A 675 23.28 3.66 27.83
CA LEU A 675 22.78 3.07 26.58
C LEU A 675 23.93 2.82 25.59
N MET A 676 24.87 3.75 25.47
CA MET A 676 26.07 3.54 24.63
C MET A 676 26.92 2.37 25.12
N PHE A 677 27.12 2.27 26.44
CA PHE A 677 27.85 1.15 27.03
C PHE A 677 27.15 -0.19 26.73
N ARG A 678 25.83 -0.26 26.88
CA ARG A 678 25.03 -1.45 26.52
C ARG A 678 25.11 -1.79 25.04
N GLN A 679 24.99 -0.79 24.16
CA GLN A 679 25.14 -0.99 22.72
C GLN A 679 26.49 -1.64 22.40
N SER A 680 27.57 -1.13 23.00
CA SER A 680 28.92 -1.69 22.82
C SER A 680 29.03 -3.14 23.33
N LEU A 681 28.39 -3.46 24.46
CA LEU A 681 28.37 -4.82 25.02
C LEU A 681 27.61 -5.81 24.13
N LEU A 682 26.43 -5.42 23.63
CA LEU A 682 25.62 -6.24 22.72
C LEU A 682 26.33 -6.48 21.39
N LEU A 683 26.93 -5.44 20.81
CA LEU A 683 27.74 -5.57 19.60
C LEU A 683 28.94 -6.49 19.82
N LEU A 684 29.64 -6.37 20.95
CA LEU A 684 30.76 -7.25 21.28
C LEU A 684 30.29 -8.71 21.40
N ARG A 685 29.16 -8.96 22.05
CA ARG A 685 28.59 -10.31 22.20
C ARG A 685 28.18 -10.90 20.84
N LEU A 686 27.57 -10.11 19.97
CA LEU A 686 27.21 -10.52 18.60
C LEU A 686 28.45 -10.84 17.75
N VAL A 687 29.49 -10.02 17.82
CA VAL A 687 30.76 -10.26 17.11
C VAL A 687 31.41 -11.55 17.62
N LEU A 688 31.45 -11.76 18.94
CA LEU A 688 32.00 -12.99 19.54
C LEU A 688 31.19 -14.23 19.14
N LEU A 689 29.86 -14.15 19.14
CA LEU A 689 28.98 -15.23 18.67
C LEU A 689 29.23 -15.56 17.20
N ASN A 690 29.37 -14.55 16.34
CA ASN A 690 29.71 -14.77 14.93
C ASN A 690 31.09 -15.40 14.76
N PHE A 691 32.10 -14.99 15.52
CA PHE A 691 33.41 -15.62 15.52
C PHE A 691 33.35 -17.10 15.95
N ILE A 692 32.56 -17.43 16.96
CA ILE A 692 32.37 -18.81 17.45
C ILE A 692 31.57 -19.65 16.43
N CYS A 693 30.53 -19.08 15.81
CA CYS A 693 29.79 -19.75 14.74
C CYS A 693 30.68 -20.00 13.52
N CYS A 694 31.46 -19.01 13.07
CA CYS A 694 32.42 -19.20 11.96
C CYS A 694 33.48 -20.26 12.27
N TYR A 695 33.94 -20.37 13.53
CA TYR A 695 34.88 -21.43 13.92
C TYR A 695 34.26 -22.83 13.93
N ASN A 696 32.97 -22.97 14.29
CA ASN A 696 32.25 -24.25 14.29
C ASN A 696 31.67 -24.63 12.91
N LEU A 697 31.54 -23.69 11.99
CA LEU A 697 31.03 -23.88 10.61
C LEU A 697 32.13 -24.02 9.55
N ASN A 698 33.37 -24.35 9.95
CA ASN A 698 34.48 -24.68 9.03
C ASN A 698 34.26 -26.00 8.25
N PHE A 699 33.12 -26.13 7.56
CA PHE A 699 32.92 -27.09 6.47
C PHE A 699 32.00 -26.64 5.32
N TYR A 700 31.42 -25.43 5.32
CA TYR A 700 30.76 -24.91 4.11
C TYR A 700 31.05 -23.43 3.89
N ALA A 701 31.78 -23.16 2.81
CA ALA A 701 32.14 -21.83 2.34
C ALA A 701 30.87 -20.98 2.09
N CYS A 702 30.74 -19.92 2.88
CA CYS A 702 29.95 -18.75 2.54
C CYS A 702 30.89 -17.55 2.67
N ASP A 703 31.47 -17.14 1.53
CA ASP A 703 32.14 -15.86 1.40
C ASP A 703 31.07 -14.76 1.56
N ILE A 704 30.91 -14.27 2.78
CA ILE A 704 30.29 -12.99 3.05
C ILE A 704 31.42 -11.98 3.09
N ASP A 705 31.67 -11.33 1.95
CA ASP A 705 32.56 -10.17 1.83
C ASP A 705 31.99 -9.02 2.69
N LEU A 706 32.41 -8.95 3.96
CA LEU A 706 32.25 -7.77 4.81
C LEU A 706 33.36 -6.78 4.47
N GLY A 707 33.18 -6.07 3.36
CA GLY A 707 33.92 -4.86 3.04
C GLY A 707 33.66 -3.78 4.10
N THR A 708 34.45 -3.80 5.18
CA THR A 708 34.55 -2.72 6.14
C THR A 708 36.02 -2.38 6.36
N SER A 709 36.54 -1.50 5.50
CA SER A 709 37.66 -0.66 5.88
C SER A 709 37.07 0.54 6.63
N PHE A 710 37.47 0.70 7.89
CA PHE A 710 37.36 1.99 8.60
C PHE A 710 38.78 2.43 8.97
N PRO A 711 39.08 3.74 8.89
CA PRO A 711 40.39 4.30 9.26
C PRO A 711 40.69 4.18 10.75
#